data_AF-A2DDB4-F1
#
_entry.id   AF-A2DDB4-F1
#
_cell.length_a   1.000
_cell.length_b   1.000
_cell.length_c   1.000
_cell.angle_alpha   90.00
_cell.angle_beta   90.00
_cell.angle_gamma   90.00
#
_symmetry.space_group_name_H-M   'P 1'
#
loop_
_entity.id
_entity.type
_entity.pdbx_description
1 polymer ?
#
loop_
_entity_poly.entity_id
_entity_poly.type
_entity_poly.pdbx_seq_one_letter_code
_entity_poly.pdbx_strand_id
1 'polypeptide(L)'
;MQIDITRVKTLIVGCDFPNFYTYVHIFSKRQDIDVCGIIYAFEDEIPAKCYVMRNMNSIPIFPLVDLEKIIIEQRIEKCIVNTNGILMRRVQGIVNRILSTNYCSIEFVDPDDIKLEAHKPLISISSLAPSVGKTQICQYFCDLFKKGGQKVAVILPRYLFEPGEENITLQTGFHYEFKTNDEVPNGLLPKDLENQVIQYQKSGAFYIIVTTHIQRALISAEQLADVILFDTNGSSIPQVYEDYKFCILTEDSLMSPKNISIWPGLVNTFDSSHIITITDLENPKELQIEHLLPSKIISRSFFYVNSVTLPAAPPPCTGPERAVSPGSALCIGKTKEIQKQLSNLADFSNVIINSQFLHSQRDPSIESHIINSARHITDIDNAIFKWIYRTFQSSKKPPLQKHFESTVDILLSMVTASANEMTVTNNDSHNRGAFAKLFLQSHIPPGFHVTSGEIFDSLNNTTGQLSIVITNDESPSLTIDSSLNVITPILADSVLAVVEVKSNLNVESLKKALSQLRPVKALMPAHETIQNIDGSIIRDPLGGKIITGVFAYSISGDVEAKLGEIVNLYPHVADFIVLPDSLAYFDAMTLEICGIGANEKEKVGGYVKFTQKGLGLALIFGVLNSIAAMRQFSASNYIRYLGGSWGGLQEAFEREANELANSWNKGRHLLSNEIDQNKRQEILDEQSSFLNFLNNFQNK
;
A
#
# COMPACT_ATOMS: atom_id res chain seq x y z
N MET A 1 -2.65 -53.21 4.83
CA MET A 1 -3.26 -53.68 3.57
C MET A 1 -3.37 -52.46 2.68
N GLN A 2 -2.33 -52.17 1.88
CA GLN A 2 -2.40 -51.16 0.82
C GLN A 2 -3.34 -51.74 -0.24
N ILE A 3 -4.49 -51.12 -0.42
CA ILE A 3 -5.34 -51.39 -1.58
C ILE A 3 -4.54 -50.86 -2.76
N ASP A 4 -4.04 -51.75 -3.62
CA ASP A 4 -3.50 -51.36 -4.92
C ASP A 4 -4.67 -50.81 -5.73
N ILE A 5 -4.89 -49.49 -5.63
CA ILE A 5 -5.86 -48.79 -6.45
C ILE A 5 -5.24 -48.73 -7.85
N THR A 6 -5.75 -49.55 -8.77
CA THR A 6 -5.45 -49.40 -10.20
C THR A 6 -5.83 -47.99 -10.63
N ARG A 7 -4.83 -47.20 -11.03
CA ARG A 7 -5.03 -45.81 -11.48
C ARG A 7 -5.66 -45.78 -12.86
N VAL A 8 -6.62 -44.88 -13.05
CA VAL A 8 -7.31 -44.69 -14.32
C VAL A 8 -6.41 -43.89 -15.27
N LYS A 9 -6.01 -44.48 -16.39
CA LYS A 9 -5.21 -43.80 -17.41
C LYS A 9 -5.99 -42.65 -18.04
N THR A 10 -5.44 -41.45 -17.93
CA THR A 10 -6.16 -40.21 -18.18
C THR A 10 -5.39 -39.29 -19.13
N LEU A 11 -6.09 -38.70 -20.10
CA LEU A 11 -5.60 -37.56 -20.88
C LEU A 11 -6.28 -36.27 -20.43
N ILE A 12 -5.54 -35.17 -20.42
CA ILE A 12 -6.11 -33.83 -20.18
C ILE A 12 -6.24 -33.12 -21.53
N VAL A 13 -7.45 -32.68 -21.87
CA VAL A 13 -7.71 -31.88 -23.07
C VAL A 13 -7.68 -30.41 -22.70
N GLY A 14 -6.56 -29.76 -23.01
CA GLY A 14 -6.29 -28.38 -22.66
C GLY A 14 -4.83 -28.15 -22.34
N CYS A 15 -4.23 -27.13 -22.97
CA CYS A 15 -2.82 -26.83 -22.83
C CYS A 15 -2.65 -25.30 -22.81
N ASP A 16 -2.61 -24.77 -21.59
CA ASP A 16 -2.38 -23.37 -21.25
C ASP A 16 -1.77 -23.29 -19.82
N PHE A 17 -1.29 -22.12 -19.38
CA PHE A 17 -0.70 -21.96 -18.04
C PHE A 17 -1.65 -22.37 -16.90
N PRO A 18 -2.94 -21.95 -16.87
CA PRO A 18 -3.94 -22.44 -15.92
C PRO A 18 -4.04 -23.96 -15.84
N ASN A 19 -4.03 -24.64 -16.97
CA ASN A 19 -4.08 -26.10 -17.06
C ASN A 19 -2.83 -26.73 -16.50
N PHE A 20 -1.66 -26.13 -16.77
CA PHE A 20 -0.42 -26.61 -16.18
C PHE A 20 -0.43 -26.46 -14.66
N TYR A 21 -0.93 -25.33 -14.14
CA TYR A 21 -1.13 -25.12 -12.71
C TYR A 21 -2.12 -26.13 -12.10
N THR A 22 -3.27 -26.31 -12.73
CA THR A 22 -4.30 -27.28 -12.31
C THR A 22 -3.70 -28.69 -12.28
N TYR A 23 -2.93 -29.05 -13.30
CA TYR A 23 -2.24 -30.32 -13.34
C TYR A 23 -1.26 -30.50 -12.17
N VAL A 24 -0.35 -29.55 -11.95
CA VAL A 24 0.68 -29.66 -10.91
C VAL A 24 0.07 -29.66 -9.51
N HIS A 25 -0.97 -28.87 -9.26
CA HIS A 25 -1.50 -28.71 -7.92
C HIS A 25 -2.62 -29.69 -7.56
N ILE A 26 -3.38 -30.18 -8.55
CA ILE A 26 -4.56 -31.02 -8.35
C ILE A 26 -4.35 -32.40 -8.99
N PHE A 27 -4.24 -32.49 -10.32
CA PHE A 27 -4.28 -33.79 -11.00
C PHE A 27 -3.06 -34.68 -10.69
N SER A 28 -1.86 -34.11 -10.59
CA SER A 28 -0.65 -34.89 -10.26
C SER A 28 -0.66 -35.49 -8.84
N LYS A 29 -1.51 -34.97 -7.96
CA LYS A 29 -1.64 -35.42 -6.56
C LYS A 29 -2.79 -36.40 -6.35
N ARG A 30 -3.70 -36.52 -7.32
CA ARG A 30 -4.82 -37.46 -7.27
C ARG A 30 -4.29 -38.89 -7.36
N GLN A 31 -4.68 -39.72 -6.40
CA GLN A 31 -4.21 -41.12 -6.31
C GLN A 31 -4.98 -42.06 -7.23
N ASP A 32 -6.14 -41.63 -7.74
CA ASP A 32 -7.07 -42.41 -8.54
C ASP A 32 -6.83 -42.29 -10.06
N ILE A 33 -6.00 -41.35 -10.51
CA ILE A 33 -5.70 -41.12 -11.93
C ILE A 33 -4.21 -41.24 -12.23
N ASP A 34 -3.90 -41.66 -13.45
CA ASP A 34 -2.56 -41.65 -14.03
C ASP A 34 -2.59 -40.80 -15.30
N VAL A 35 -2.02 -39.59 -15.25
CA VAL A 35 -2.06 -38.65 -16.37
C VAL A 35 -0.98 -39.03 -17.39
N CYS A 36 -1.41 -39.57 -18.52
CA CYS A 36 -0.54 -40.08 -19.57
C CYS A 36 -0.05 -39.00 -20.55
N GLY A 37 -0.76 -37.87 -20.63
CA GLY A 37 -0.45 -36.81 -21.59
C GLY A 37 -1.49 -35.70 -21.66
N ILE A 38 -1.17 -34.69 -22.45
CA ILE A 38 -1.99 -33.49 -22.64
C ILE A 38 -2.28 -33.32 -24.13
N ILE A 39 -3.53 -33.01 -24.47
CA ILE A 39 -3.97 -32.72 -25.83
C ILE A 39 -4.05 -31.20 -26.04
N TYR A 40 -3.29 -30.69 -27.00
CA TYR A 40 -3.38 -29.29 -27.44
C TYR A 40 -4.62 -29.11 -28.31
N ALA A 41 -5.62 -28.38 -27.81
CA ALA A 41 -6.95 -28.31 -28.42
C ALA A 41 -7.08 -27.26 -29.56
N PHE A 42 -6.08 -26.43 -29.80
CA PHE A 42 -6.10 -25.38 -30.83
C PHE A 42 -5.67 -25.93 -32.20
N GLU A 43 -5.80 -25.13 -33.27
CA GLU A 43 -5.45 -25.54 -34.65
C GLU A 43 -4.00 -25.26 -35.02
N ASP A 44 -3.35 -24.37 -34.27
CA ASP A 44 -1.97 -23.97 -34.52
C ASP A 44 -0.98 -25.08 -34.13
N GLU A 45 0.32 -24.83 -34.37
CA GLU A 45 1.37 -25.73 -33.91
C GLU A 45 1.36 -25.86 -32.39
N ILE A 46 1.73 -27.06 -31.89
CA ILE A 46 1.85 -27.30 -30.45
C ILE A 46 2.91 -26.35 -29.86
N PRO A 47 2.66 -25.77 -28.68
CA PRO A 47 3.56 -24.76 -28.12
C PRO A 47 4.88 -25.37 -27.63
N ALA A 48 4.87 -26.64 -27.23
CA ALA A 48 6.04 -27.41 -26.82
C ALA A 48 5.78 -28.91 -26.92
N LYS A 49 6.83 -29.72 -26.74
CA LYS A 49 6.73 -31.20 -26.75
C LYS A 49 6.22 -31.77 -25.43
N CYS A 50 6.58 -31.14 -24.30
CA CYS A 50 6.17 -31.63 -22.98
C CYS A 50 6.15 -30.54 -21.90
N TYR A 51 5.43 -30.81 -20.82
CA TYR A 51 5.56 -30.09 -19.55
C TYR A 51 6.66 -30.71 -18.70
N VAL A 52 7.56 -29.88 -18.19
CA VAL A 52 8.69 -30.30 -17.33
C VAL A 52 8.51 -29.73 -15.93
N MET A 53 8.68 -30.60 -14.92
CA MET A 53 8.54 -30.25 -13.51
C MET A 53 9.81 -30.60 -12.76
N ARG A 54 10.19 -29.78 -11.75
CA ARG A 54 11.45 -29.93 -11.03
C ARG A 54 11.63 -31.30 -10.34
N ASN A 55 10.56 -32.05 -10.07
CA ASN A 55 10.60 -33.32 -9.31
C ASN A 55 9.63 -34.41 -9.84
N MET A 56 9.20 -34.36 -11.11
CA MET A 56 8.31 -35.36 -11.69
C MET A 56 8.69 -35.66 -13.14
N ASN A 57 8.24 -36.82 -13.65
CA ASN A 57 8.40 -37.17 -15.05
C ASN A 57 7.73 -36.12 -15.94
N SER A 58 8.35 -35.84 -17.09
CA SER A 58 7.76 -34.94 -18.09
C SER A 58 6.48 -35.52 -18.66
N ILE A 59 5.56 -34.65 -19.06
CA ILE A 59 4.26 -35.04 -19.58
C ILE A 59 4.17 -34.62 -21.02
N PRO A 60 3.98 -35.57 -21.96
CA PRO A 60 3.94 -35.26 -23.37
C PRO A 60 2.71 -34.41 -23.72
N ILE A 61 2.92 -33.46 -24.60
CA ILE A 61 1.86 -32.67 -25.25
C ILE A 61 1.70 -33.22 -26.66
N PHE A 62 0.48 -33.58 -27.01
CA PHE A 62 0.13 -34.13 -28.31
C PHE A 62 -0.78 -33.18 -29.09
N PRO A 63 -0.67 -33.16 -30.42
CA PRO A 63 -1.58 -32.39 -31.26
C PRO A 63 -2.97 -33.04 -31.30
N LEU A 64 -4.00 -32.22 -31.50
CA LEU A 64 -5.39 -32.71 -31.54
C LEU A 64 -5.65 -33.76 -32.64
N VAL A 65 -4.85 -33.79 -33.71
CA VAL A 65 -5.00 -34.75 -34.82
C VAL A 65 -4.71 -36.19 -34.40
N ASP A 66 -3.89 -36.40 -33.36
CA ASP A 66 -3.49 -37.72 -32.89
C ASP A 66 -4.41 -38.29 -31.78
N LEU A 67 -5.46 -37.57 -31.40
CA LEU A 67 -6.32 -37.86 -30.25
C LEU A 67 -6.82 -39.32 -30.20
N GLU A 68 -7.49 -39.81 -31.23
CA GLU A 68 -8.07 -41.15 -31.28
C GLU A 68 -6.99 -42.23 -31.26
N LYS A 69 -5.90 -41.99 -31.99
CA LYS A 69 -4.75 -42.90 -32.05
C LYS A 69 -4.15 -43.09 -30.66
N ILE A 70 -3.92 -42.00 -29.93
CA ILE A 70 -3.37 -42.03 -28.57
C ILE A 70 -4.32 -42.76 -27.61
N ILE A 71 -5.62 -42.48 -27.68
CA ILE A 71 -6.62 -43.14 -26.83
C ILE A 71 -6.55 -44.66 -26.99
N ILE A 72 -6.49 -45.16 -28.23
CA ILE A 72 -6.46 -46.59 -28.53
C ILE A 72 -5.12 -47.22 -28.18
N GLU A 73 -4.01 -46.63 -28.64
CA GLU A 73 -2.66 -47.20 -28.47
C GLU A 73 -2.23 -47.21 -27.00
N GLN A 74 -2.51 -46.14 -26.25
CA GLN A 74 -2.11 -46.03 -24.84
C GLN A 74 -3.14 -46.60 -23.86
N ARG A 75 -4.31 -47.03 -24.37
CA ARG A 75 -5.44 -47.52 -23.58
C ARG A 75 -5.90 -46.49 -22.54
N ILE A 76 -6.29 -45.31 -23.02
CA ILE A 76 -6.78 -44.22 -22.18
C ILE A 76 -8.25 -44.47 -21.80
N GLU A 77 -8.52 -44.56 -20.50
CA GLU A 77 -9.86 -44.85 -19.97
C GLU A 77 -10.70 -43.59 -19.74
N LYS A 78 -10.03 -42.43 -19.58
CA LYS A 78 -10.69 -41.15 -19.29
C LYS A 78 -10.02 -39.95 -19.98
N CYS A 79 -10.82 -39.04 -20.51
CA CYS A 79 -10.37 -37.72 -20.95
C CYS A 79 -11.01 -36.64 -20.06
N ILE A 80 -10.18 -35.84 -19.41
CA ILE A 80 -10.62 -34.67 -18.63
C ILE A 80 -10.53 -33.43 -19.52
N VAL A 81 -11.67 -32.78 -19.79
CA VAL A 81 -11.74 -31.54 -20.56
C VAL A 81 -11.50 -30.35 -19.64
N ASN A 82 -10.37 -29.69 -19.82
CA ASN A 82 -9.97 -28.48 -19.12
C ASN A 82 -9.43 -27.47 -20.14
N THR A 83 -10.28 -26.93 -21.01
CA THR A 83 -9.84 -26.01 -22.07
C THR A 83 -10.62 -24.71 -21.97
N ASN A 84 -10.02 -23.63 -22.46
CA ASN A 84 -10.61 -22.30 -22.51
C ASN A 84 -10.31 -21.69 -23.88
N GLY A 85 -11.15 -20.76 -24.35
CA GLY A 85 -10.77 -19.95 -25.51
C GLY A 85 -11.06 -20.57 -26.88
N ILE A 86 -11.73 -21.72 -26.94
CA ILE A 86 -12.18 -22.33 -28.21
C ILE A 86 -13.70 -22.31 -28.37
N LEU A 87 -14.18 -22.25 -29.62
CA LEU A 87 -15.62 -22.25 -29.91
C LEU A 87 -16.31 -23.49 -29.33
N MET A 88 -17.52 -23.33 -28.78
CA MET A 88 -18.26 -24.45 -28.18
C MET A 88 -18.48 -25.63 -29.14
N ARG A 89 -18.75 -25.34 -30.43
CA ARG A 89 -18.87 -26.37 -31.48
C ARG A 89 -17.60 -27.23 -31.62
N ARG A 90 -16.43 -26.66 -31.33
CA ARG A 90 -15.15 -27.38 -31.37
C ARG A 90 -15.03 -28.32 -30.19
N VAL A 91 -15.38 -27.89 -28.99
CA VAL A 91 -15.45 -28.76 -27.79
C VAL A 91 -16.37 -29.94 -28.06
N GLN A 92 -17.55 -29.69 -28.62
CA GLN A 92 -18.48 -30.74 -29.03
C GLN A 92 -17.85 -31.71 -30.04
N GLY A 93 -17.11 -31.19 -31.03
CA GLY A 93 -16.36 -32.01 -31.98
C GLY A 93 -15.32 -32.91 -31.29
N ILE A 94 -14.57 -32.38 -30.32
CA ILE A 94 -13.59 -33.15 -29.53
C ILE A 94 -14.30 -34.24 -28.71
N VAL A 95 -15.40 -33.91 -28.04
CA VAL A 95 -16.23 -34.86 -27.28
C VAL A 95 -16.70 -36.01 -28.18
N ASN A 96 -17.23 -35.71 -29.37
CA ASN A 96 -17.67 -36.71 -30.34
C ASN A 96 -16.53 -37.65 -30.77
N ARG A 97 -15.32 -37.09 -30.98
CA ARG A 97 -14.11 -37.85 -31.35
C ARG A 97 -13.64 -38.77 -30.22
N ILE A 98 -13.73 -38.34 -28.97
CA ILE A 98 -13.38 -39.18 -27.83
C ILE A 98 -14.39 -40.33 -27.70
N LEU A 99 -15.69 -40.04 -27.74
CA LEU A 99 -16.74 -41.06 -27.59
C LEU A 99 -16.74 -42.08 -28.74
N SER A 100 -16.39 -41.68 -29.96
CA SER A 100 -16.35 -42.59 -31.11
C SER A 100 -15.32 -43.72 -30.97
N THR A 101 -14.33 -43.56 -30.08
CA THR A 101 -13.34 -44.61 -29.77
C THR A 101 -13.96 -45.81 -29.04
N ASN A 102 -15.12 -45.63 -28.40
CA ASN A 102 -15.77 -46.62 -27.51
C ASN A 102 -14.88 -47.17 -26.38
N TYR A 103 -13.78 -46.47 -26.07
CA TYR A 103 -12.76 -46.91 -25.11
C TYR A 103 -12.62 -45.96 -23.92
N CYS A 104 -12.95 -44.69 -24.12
CA CYS A 104 -12.65 -43.60 -23.19
C CYS A 104 -13.91 -42.89 -22.72
N SER A 105 -14.00 -42.64 -21.41
CA SER A 105 -15.00 -41.80 -20.77
C SER A 105 -14.60 -40.32 -20.79
N ILE A 106 -15.55 -39.41 -20.60
CA ILE A 106 -15.29 -37.96 -20.60
C ILE A 106 -15.72 -37.35 -19.27
N GLU A 107 -14.87 -36.50 -18.72
CA GLU A 107 -15.11 -35.72 -17.50
C GLU A 107 -14.79 -34.25 -17.78
N PHE A 108 -15.58 -33.33 -17.24
CA PHE A 108 -15.26 -31.90 -17.24
C PHE A 108 -14.75 -31.51 -15.85
N VAL A 109 -13.80 -30.60 -15.79
CA VAL A 109 -13.28 -30.09 -14.51
C VAL A 109 -14.38 -29.30 -13.80
N ASP A 110 -14.57 -29.59 -12.51
CA ASP A 110 -15.43 -28.79 -11.65
C ASP A 110 -14.78 -27.41 -11.44
N PRO A 111 -15.48 -26.30 -11.73
CA PRO A 111 -14.99 -24.96 -11.45
C PRO A 111 -14.50 -24.76 -10.01
N ASP A 112 -15.11 -25.43 -9.03
CA ASP A 112 -14.77 -25.23 -7.61
C ASP A 112 -13.46 -25.92 -7.21
N ASP A 113 -13.06 -26.98 -7.92
CA ASP A 113 -11.80 -27.70 -7.67
C ASP A 113 -10.55 -26.85 -7.97
N ILE A 114 -10.70 -25.82 -8.82
CA ILE A 114 -9.58 -25.02 -9.35
C ILE A 114 -9.52 -23.59 -8.80
N LYS A 115 -10.44 -23.20 -7.90
CA LYS A 115 -10.52 -21.84 -7.37
C LYS A 115 -9.54 -21.59 -6.24
N LEU A 116 -8.95 -20.40 -6.25
CA LEU A 116 -8.10 -19.86 -5.18
C LEU A 116 -8.87 -18.88 -4.30
N GLU A 117 -8.69 -18.95 -2.99
CA GLU A 117 -9.34 -18.03 -2.04
C GLU A 117 -8.69 -16.64 -2.04
N ALA A 118 -9.52 -15.60 -1.91
CA ALA A 118 -9.11 -14.22 -1.70
C ALA A 118 -9.66 -13.70 -0.36
N HIS A 119 -8.89 -12.85 0.32
CA HIS A 119 -9.20 -12.27 1.64
C HIS A 119 -9.67 -10.81 1.54
N LYS A 120 -9.73 -10.26 0.33
CA LYS A 120 -10.33 -8.96 0.01
C LYS A 120 -11.56 -9.17 -0.86
N PRO A 121 -12.53 -8.24 -0.80
CA PRO A 121 -13.68 -8.28 -1.69
C PRO A 121 -13.25 -8.41 -3.15
N LEU A 122 -13.67 -9.50 -3.80
CA LEU A 122 -13.27 -9.83 -5.16
C LEU A 122 -14.50 -9.89 -6.08
N ILE A 123 -14.42 -9.12 -7.16
CA ILE A 123 -15.42 -9.11 -8.23
C ILE A 123 -14.80 -9.74 -9.48
N SER A 124 -15.35 -10.85 -9.97
CA SER A 124 -14.96 -11.38 -11.28
C SER A 124 -15.86 -10.85 -12.39
N ILE A 125 -15.23 -10.56 -13.52
CA ILE A 125 -15.91 -10.09 -14.72
C ILE A 125 -15.55 -11.04 -15.87
N SER A 126 -16.55 -11.82 -16.27
CA SER A 126 -16.51 -12.80 -17.35
C SER A 126 -17.44 -12.41 -18.50
N SER A 127 -17.47 -13.20 -19.58
CA SER A 127 -18.39 -12.97 -20.69
C SER A 127 -18.85 -14.26 -21.37
N LEU A 128 -20.00 -14.18 -22.05
CA LEU A 128 -20.55 -15.24 -22.90
C LEU A 128 -19.72 -15.48 -24.18
N ALA A 129 -19.19 -14.39 -24.73
CA ALA A 129 -18.43 -14.38 -25.98
C ALA A 129 -17.28 -13.35 -25.91
N PRO A 130 -16.29 -13.42 -26.82
CA PRO A 130 -15.28 -12.39 -26.98
C PRO A 130 -15.88 -11.04 -27.41
N SER A 131 -15.16 -9.96 -27.13
CA SER A 131 -15.46 -8.63 -27.68
C SER A 131 -16.85 -8.07 -27.37
N VAL A 132 -17.51 -8.57 -26.31
CA VAL A 132 -18.82 -8.09 -25.84
C VAL A 132 -18.74 -6.85 -24.92
N GLY A 133 -17.59 -6.18 -24.83
CA GLY A 133 -17.43 -4.97 -24.00
C GLY A 133 -16.92 -5.20 -22.57
N LYS A 134 -16.29 -6.35 -22.31
CA LYS A 134 -15.88 -6.77 -20.96
C LYS A 134 -14.92 -5.82 -20.25
N THR A 135 -13.84 -5.50 -20.96
CA THR A 135 -12.81 -4.60 -20.46
C THR A 135 -13.35 -3.19 -20.23
N GLN A 136 -14.28 -2.71 -21.06
CA GLN A 136 -14.91 -1.41 -20.90
C GLN A 136 -15.76 -1.35 -19.61
N ILE A 137 -16.50 -2.41 -19.30
CA ILE A 137 -17.26 -2.50 -18.04
C ILE A 137 -16.30 -2.54 -16.83
N CYS A 138 -15.20 -3.30 -16.91
CA CYS A 138 -14.20 -3.32 -15.84
C CYS A 138 -13.56 -1.94 -15.62
N GLN A 139 -13.26 -1.21 -16.69
CA GLN A 139 -12.81 0.18 -16.64
C GLN A 139 -13.85 1.10 -15.99
N TYR A 140 -15.14 0.92 -16.29
CA TYR A 140 -16.22 1.65 -15.63
C TYR A 140 -16.28 1.35 -14.13
N PHE A 141 -16.09 0.10 -13.72
CA PHE A 141 -16.00 -0.28 -12.30
C PHE A 141 -14.83 0.43 -11.61
N CYS A 142 -13.66 0.49 -12.26
CA CYS A 142 -12.49 1.21 -11.73
C CYS A 142 -12.82 2.68 -11.45
N ASP A 143 -13.49 3.36 -12.39
CA ASP A 143 -13.87 4.76 -12.25
C ASP A 143 -14.86 4.96 -11.09
N LEU A 144 -15.84 4.06 -10.95
CA LEU A 144 -16.80 4.10 -9.85
C LEU A 144 -16.14 3.90 -8.48
N PHE A 145 -15.23 2.93 -8.33
CA PHE A 145 -14.47 2.72 -7.09
C PHE A 145 -13.56 3.90 -6.77
N LYS A 146 -12.87 4.46 -7.77
CA LYS A 146 -12.05 5.66 -7.58
C LYS A 146 -12.89 6.85 -7.10
N LYS A 147 -14.08 7.07 -7.67
CA LYS A 147 -15.03 8.10 -7.22
C LYS A 147 -15.53 7.86 -5.80
N GLY A 148 -15.64 6.60 -5.38
CA GLY A 148 -15.96 6.21 -4.01
C GLY A 148 -14.78 6.30 -3.03
N GLY A 149 -13.55 6.57 -3.51
CA GLY A 149 -12.35 6.68 -2.69
C GLY A 149 -11.68 5.35 -2.36
N GLN A 150 -12.12 4.22 -2.93
CA GLN A 150 -11.50 2.91 -2.72
C GLN A 150 -10.32 2.68 -3.67
N LYS A 151 -9.28 2.02 -3.16
CA LYS A 151 -8.17 1.52 -3.99
C LYS A 151 -8.57 0.22 -4.65
N VAL A 152 -8.58 0.19 -5.98
CA VAL A 152 -8.96 -0.98 -6.76
C VAL A 152 -7.74 -1.62 -7.44
N ALA A 153 -7.55 -2.92 -7.23
CA ALA A 153 -6.58 -3.73 -7.98
C ALA A 153 -7.27 -4.43 -9.14
N VAL A 154 -6.64 -4.46 -10.32
CA VAL A 154 -7.13 -5.19 -11.49
C VAL A 154 -6.17 -6.33 -11.79
N ILE A 155 -6.66 -7.57 -11.77
CA ILE A 155 -5.90 -8.75 -12.17
C ILE A 155 -6.30 -9.13 -13.60
N LEU A 156 -5.30 -9.18 -14.48
CA LEU A 156 -5.38 -9.57 -15.88
C LEU A 156 -4.67 -10.92 -16.06
N PRO A 157 -5.36 -12.05 -15.88
CA PRO A 157 -4.78 -13.36 -16.08
C PRO A 157 -4.50 -13.59 -17.57
N ARG A 158 -3.45 -14.33 -17.88
CA ARG A 158 -3.05 -14.72 -19.24
C ARG A 158 -2.68 -16.19 -19.26
N TYR A 159 -2.98 -16.84 -20.38
CA TYR A 159 -3.02 -18.30 -20.45
C TYR A 159 -2.08 -18.89 -21.50
N LEU A 160 -1.71 -18.10 -22.53
CA LEU A 160 -0.98 -18.62 -23.67
C LEU A 160 0.52 -18.74 -23.38
N PHE A 161 1.10 -19.83 -23.87
CA PHE A 161 2.54 -20.01 -23.99
C PHE A 161 3.03 -19.31 -25.27
N GLU A 162 4.27 -18.84 -25.26
CA GLU A 162 4.91 -18.40 -26.50
C GLU A 162 5.27 -19.64 -27.34
N PRO A 163 5.01 -19.63 -28.66
CA PRO A 163 5.30 -20.78 -29.52
C PRO A 163 6.82 -20.95 -29.70
N GLY A 164 7.27 -22.21 -29.75
CA GLY A 164 8.65 -22.55 -30.12
C GLY A 164 9.57 -22.97 -28.96
N GLU A 165 9.04 -23.12 -27.74
CA GLU A 165 9.78 -23.72 -26.64
C GLU A 165 9.88 -25.25 -26.81
N GLU A 166 11.04 -25.85 -26.54
CA GLU A 166 11.14 -27.31 -26.53
C GLU A 166 10.35 -27.92 -25.36
N ASN A 167 10.42 -27.26 -24.20
CA ASN A 167 9.80 -27.69 -22.94
C ASN A 167 9.25 -26.48 -22.18
N ILE A 168 8.03 -26.61 -21.66
CA ILE A 168 7.40 -25.59 -20.81
C ILE A 168 7.67 -25.92 -19.35
N THR A 169 8.05 -24.93 -18.55
CA THR A 169 8.20 -25.04 -17.09
C THR A 169 7.34 -24.01 -16.38
N LEU A 170 7.01 -24.21 -15.10
CA LEU A 170 6.28 -23.20 -14.33
C LEU A 170 7.03 -21.87 -14.23
N GLN A 171 8.34 -21.84 -14.53
CA GLN A 171 9.16 -20.64 -14.49
C GLN A 171 9.08 -19.81 -15.78
N THR A 172 8.51 -20.33 -16.86
CA THR A 172 8.34 -19.58 -18.12
C THR A 172 7.14 -18.62 -18.06
N GLY A 173 6.34 -18.67 -16.99
CA GLY A 173 5.24 -17.73 -16.77
C GLY A 173 5.72 -16.32 -16.46
N PHE A 174 4.98 -15.32 -16.96
CA PHE A 174 5.25 -13.91 -16.66
C PHE A 174 4.34 -13.35 -15.56
N HIS A 175 4.83 -12.30 -14.89
CA HIS A 175 4.13 -11.56 -13.85
C HIS A 175 4.64 -10.12 -13.81
N TYR A 176 3.78 -9.20 -14.21
CA TYR A 176 4.07 -7.78 -14.30
C TYR A 176 3.08 -6.99 -13.44
N GLU A 177 3.58 -6.00 -12.72
CA GLU A 177 2.82 -5.18 -11.79
C GLU A 177 2.99 -3.70 -12.16
N PHE A 178 1.91 -2.94 -12.20
CA PHE A 178 1.89 -1.52 -12.55
C PHE A 178 0.99 -0.75 -11.60
N LYS A 179 1.46 0.38 -11.08
CA LYS A 179 0.65 1.36 -10.35
C LYS A 179 0.02 2.36 -11.32
N THR A 180 -0.89 3.20 -10.81
CA THR A 180 -1.64 4.18 -11.60
C THR A 180 -0.79 5.09 -12.49
N ASN A 181 0.42 5.46 -12.05
CA ASN A 181 1.29 6.41 -12.76
C ASN A 181 2.60 5.78 -13.28
N ASP A 182 2.70 4.45 -13.24
CA ASP A 182 3.91 3.78 -13.73
C ASP A 182 3.93 3.81 -15.26
N GLU A 183 5.09 4.10 -15.84
CA GLU A 183 5.31 3.94 -17.28
C GLU A 183 5.39 2.45 -17.62
N VAL A 184 4.69 2.03 -18.68
CA VAL A 184 4.81 0.67 -19.20
C VAL A 184 6.03 0.63 -20.15
N PRO A 185 7.07 -0.15 -19.87
CA PRO A 185 8.26 -0.18 -20.73
C PRO A 185 7.93 -0.68 -22.14
N ASN A 186 8.43 0.03 -23.17
CA ASN A 186 8.22 -0.33 -24.57
C ASN A 186 8.70 -1.76 -24.85
N GLY A 187 7.84 -2.56 -25.47
CA GLY A 187 8.15 -3.94 -25.85
C GLY A 187 8.08 -4.97 -24.72
N LEU A 188 7.75 -4.56 -23.49
CA LEU A 188 7.51 -5.49 -22.38
C LEU A 188 6.23 -6.32 -22.60
N LEU A 189 5.19 -5.66 -23.11
CA LEU A 189 3.88 -6.26 -23.37
C LEU A 189 3.52 -6.10 -24.85
N PRO A 190 2.68 -6.99 -25.42
CA PRO A 190 2.05 -6.74 -26.72
C PRO A 190 1.27 -5.43 -26.71
N LYS A 191 1.26 -4.69 -27.83
CA LYS A 191 0.63 -3.35 -27.93
C LYS A 191 -0.82 -3.31 -27.45
N ASP A 192 -1.61 -4.34 -27.75
CA ASP A 192 -3.01 -4.43 -27.30
C ASP A 192 -3.13 -4.47 -25.77
N LEU A 193 -2.19 -5.18 -25.11
CA LEU A 193 -2.16 -5.34 -23.66
C LEU A 193 -1.59 -4.12 -22.96
N GLU A 194 -0.55 -3.50 -23.54
CA GLU A 194 -0.04 -2.20 -23.12
C GLU A 194 -1.15 -1.15 -23.13
N ASN A 195 -1.90 -1.05 -24.23
CA ASN A 195 -3.05 -0.16 -24.34
C ASN A 195 -4.12 -0.46 -23.28
N GLN A 196 -4.39 -1.74 -23.00
CA GLN A 196 -5.34 -2.15 -21.97
C GLN A 196 -4.89 -1.70 -20.57
N VAL A 197 -3.61 -1.87 -20.21
CA VAL A 197 -3.04 -1.40 -18.93
C VAL A 197 -3.17 0.11 -18.82
N ILE A 198 -2.78 0.85 -19.86
CA ILE A 198 -2.88 2.32 -19.90
C ILE A 198 -4.35 2.78 -19.73
N GLN A 199 -5.30 2.08 -20.33
CA GLN A 199 -6.71 2.41 -20.16
C GLN A 199 -7.17 2.16 -18.71
N TYR A 200 -6.75 1.06 -18.07
CA TYR A 200 -7.05 0.83 -16.66
C TYR A 200 -6.45 1.91 -15.74
N GLN A 201 -5.21 2.34 -16.00
CA GLN A 201 -4.58 3.46 -15.29
C GLN A 201 -5.42 4.73 -15.42
N LYS A 202 -5.84 5.07 -16.66
CA LYS A 202 -6.70 6.24 -16.94
C LYS A 202 -8.06 6.14 -16.26
N SER A 203 -8.64 4.94 -16.22
CA SER A 203 -9.91 4.64 -15.56
C SER A 203 -9.81 4.56 -14.04
N GLY A 204 -8.64 4.78 -13.46
CA GLY A 204 -8.49 4.91 -12.01
C GLY A 204 -8.11 3.65 -11.26
N ALA A 205 -7.64 2.61 -11.96
CA ALA A 205 -7.05 1.47 -11.28
C ALA A 205 -5.84 1.89 -10.44
N PHE A 206 -5.85 1.52 -9.15
CA PHE A 206 -4.76 1.81 -8.22
C PHE A 206 -3.53 0.94 -8.53
N TYR A 207 -3.80 -0.32 -8.87
CA TYR A 207 -2.79 -1.33 -9.09
C TYR A 207 -3.26 -2.35 -10.14
N ILE A 208 -2.40 -2.73 -11.07
CA ILE A 208 -2.75 -3.56 -12.22
C ILE A 208 -1.72 -4.67 -12.32
N ILE A 209 -2.18 -5.92 -12.40
CA ILE A 209 -1.31 -7.09 -12.42
C ILE A 209 -1.61 -7.89 -13.68
N VAL A 210 -0.63 -8.03 -14.55
CA VAL A 210 -0.71 -8.85 -15.76
C VAL A 210 0.08 -10.12 -15.51
N THR A 211 -0.57 -11.29 -15.49
CA THR A 211 0.12 -12.49 -15.01
C THR A 211 -0.40 -13.82 -15.56
N THR A 212 0.48 -14.81 -15.54
CA THR A 212 0.17 -16.26 -15.64
C THR A 212 0.11 -16.94 -14.25
N HIS A 213 0.43 -16.21 -13.18
CA HIS A 213 0.56 -16.68 -11.80
C HIS A 213 -0.51 -16.04 -10.89
N ILE A 214 -1.74 -16.56 -10.96
CA ILE A 214 -2.90 -15.96 -10.28
C ILE A 214 -2.72 -15.90 -8.75
N GLN A 215 -2.18 -16.95 -8.13
CA GLN A 215 -1.95 -16.97 -6.69
C GLN A 215 -1.02 -15.83 -6.24
N ARG A 216 0.05 -15.56 -6.99
CA ARG A 216 0.95 -14.44 -6.71
C ARG A 216 0.25 -13.10 -6.87
N ALA A 217 -0.57 -12.96 -7.92
CA ALA A 217 -1.34 -11.73 -8.14
C ALA A 217 -2.38 -11.46 -7.05
N LEU A 218 -3.04 -12.48 -6.51
CA LEU A 218 -3.95 -12.32 -5.38
C LEU A 218 -3.22 -11.74 -4.17
N ILE A 219 -2.06 -12.33 -3.81
CA ILE A 219 -1.25 -11.85 -2.68
C ILE A 219 -0.85 -10.38 -2.88
N SER A 220 -0.32 -10.03 -4.07
CA SER A 220 0.08 -8.64 -4.36
C SER A 220 -1.12 -7.67 -4.32
N ALA A 221 -2.28 -8.08 -4.83
CA ALA A 221 -3.49 -7.27 -4.83
C ALA A 221 -4.06 -7.05 -3.41
N GLU A 222 -4.06 -8.09 -2.57
CA GLU A 222 -4.57 -8.03 -1.19
C GLU A 222 -3.79 -7.07 -0.30
N GLN A 223 -2.48 -6.94 -0.53
CA GLN A 223 -1.59 -6.07 0.23
C GLN A 223 -1.84 -4.58 -0.03
N LEU A 224 -2.28 -4.23 -1.24
CA LEU A 224 -2.26 -2.85 -1.73
C LEU A 224 -3.65 -2.25 -1.97
N ALA A 225 -4.66 -3.09 -2.23
CA ALA A 225 -6.00 -2.64 -2.60
C ALA A 225 -7.08 -2.97 -1.57
N ASP A 226 -8.19 -2.23 -1.66
CA ASP A 226 -9.40 -2.43 -0.87
C ASP A 226 -10.35 -3.42 -1.55
N VAL A 227 -10.38 -3.42 -2.89
CA VAL A 227 -11.23 -4.27 -3.74
C VAL A 227 -10.41 -4.82 -4.91
N ILE A 228 -10.67 -6.07 -5.30
CA ILE A 228 -10.02 -6.75 -6.43
C ILE A 228 -11.03 -6.93 -7.57
N LEU A 229 -10.69 -6.45 -8.76
CA LEU A 229 -11.38 -6.75 -10.01
C LEU A 229 -10.59 -7.82 -10.76
N PHE A 230 -11.22 -8.96 -10.98
CA PHE A 230 -10.64 -10.06 -11.75
C PHE A 230 -11.22 -10.05 -13.17
N ASP A 231 -10.50 -9.39 -14.09
CA ASP A 231 -10.88 -9.28 -15.50
C ASP A 231 -10.38 -10.51 -16.26
N THR A 232 -11.20 -11.56 -16.37
CA THR A 232 -10.82 -12.86 -16.95
C THR A 232 -10.17 -12.74 -18.35
N ASN A 233 -9.45 -13.76 -18.83
CA ASN A 233 -9.05 -13.74 -20.24
C ASN A 233 -10.16 -14.36 -21.10
N GLY A 234 -10.70 -13.60 -22.05
CA GLY A 234 -11.83 -14.01 -22.87
C GLY A 234 -13.04 -14.46 -22.05
N SER A 235 -13.59 -15.64 -22.38
CA SER A 235 -14.75 -16.25 -21.74
C SER A 235 -14.39 -17.38 -20.77
N SER A 236 -13.18 -17.36 -20.21
CA SER A 236 -12.73 -18.37 -19.23
C SER A 236 -13.50 -18.33 -17.92
N ILE A 237 -13.53 -19.46 -17.23
CA ILE A 237 -13.97 -19.54 -15.83
C ILE A 237 -12.91 -18.84 -14.96
N PRO A 238 -13.31 -17.92 -14.06
CA PRO A 238 -12.39 -17.36 -13.08
C PRO A 238 -11.83 -18.45 -12.15
N GLN A 239 -10.52 -18.48 -11.93
CA GLN A 239 -9.85 -19.46 -11.07
C GLN A 239 -9.71 -18.96 -9.62
N VAL A 240 -10.68 -18.18 -9.17
CA VAL A 240 -10.67 -17.52 -7.86
C VAL A 240 -12.07 -17.62 -7.26
N TYR A 241 -12.17 -17.71 -5.93
CA TYR A 241 -13.44 -17.53 -5.23
C TYR A 241 -13.81 -16.06 -5.24
N GLU A 242 -15.06 -15.79 -5.60
CA GLU A 242 -15.53 -14.43 -5.84
C GLU A 242 -16.74 -14.12 -4.96
N ASP A 243 -16.75 -12.94 -4.36
CA ASP A 243 -17.92 -12.45 -3.63
C ASP A 243 -19.04 -12.08 -4.61
N TYR A 244 -18.64 -11.55 -5.79
CA TYR A 244 -19.57 -11.08 -6.82
C TYR A 244 -19.10 -11.48 -8.21
N LYS A 245 -19.96 -12.20 -8.94
CA LYS A 245 -19.66 -12.72 -10.27
C LYS A 245 -20.53 -12.05 -11.33
N PHE A 246 -19.89 -11.28 -12.22
CA PHE A 246 -20.53 -10.62 -13.35
C PHE A 246 -20.25 -11.37 -14.64
N CYS A 247 -21.29 -11.59 -15.46
CA CYS A 247 -21.15 -12.05 -16.84
C CYS A 247 -21.73 -11.02 -17.80
N ILE A 248 -20.93 -10.68 -18.81
CA ILE A 248 -21.27 -9.68 -19.82
C ILE A 248 -21.72 -10.37 -21.10
N LEU A 249 -22.79 -9.83 -21.68
CA LEU A 249 -23.37 -10.29 -22.93
C LEU A 249 -23.89 -9.12 -23.76
N THR A 250 -24.01 -9.34 -25.07
CA THR A 250 -24.76 -8.50 -26.03
C THR A 250 -26.00 -9.24 -26.51
N GLU A 251 -26.94 -8.51 -27.11
CA GLU A 251 -28.12 -9.10 -27.77
C GLU A 251 -27.73 -10.21 -28.76
N ASP A 252 -26.78 -9.94 -29.65
CA ASP A 252 -26.30 -10.91 -30.64
C ASP A 252 -25.74 -12.18 -29.98
N SER A 253 -24.99 -12.02 -28.87
CA SER A 253 -24.39 -13.14 -28.16
C SER A 253 -25.40 -14.06 -27.51
N LEU A 254 -26.52 -13.50 -27.07
CA LEU A 254 -27.60 -14.25 -26.46
C LEU A 254 -28.48 -14.94 -27.50
N MET A 255 -28.71 -14.30 -28.65
CA MET A 255 -29.55 -14.82 -29.72
C MET A 255 -28.86 -15.92 -30.54
N SER A 256 -27.52 -15.87 -30.67
CA SER A 256 -26.74 -16.80 -31.48
C SER A 256 -25.57 -17.47 -30.72
N PRO A 257 -25.79 -18.03 -29.50
CA PRO A 257 -24.71 -18.51 -28.66
C PRO A 257 -23.94 -19.67 -29.29
N LYS A 258 -24.60 -20.49 -30.13
CA LYS A 258 -23.96 -21.60 -30.85
C LYS A 258 -22.83 -21.17 -31.78
N ASN A 259 -22.92 -19.96 -32.34
CA ASN A 259 -21.99 -19.48 -33.34
C ASN A 259 -20.87 -18.63 -32.74
N ILE A 260 -21.16 -17.89 -31.67
CA ILE A 260 -20.24 -16.89 -31.14
C ILE A 260 -19.77 -17.15 -29.71
N SER A 261 -20.41 -18.05 -28.97
CA SER A 261 -19.93 -18.41 -27.63
C SER A 261 -18.66 -19.26 -27.71
N ILE A 262 -17.68 -18.83 -26.94
CA ILE A 262 -16.44 -19.56 -26.70
C ILE A 262 -16.62 -20.35 -25.41
N TRP A 263 -16.21 -21.61 -25.38
CA TRP A 263 -16.20 -22.40 -24.16
C TRP A 263 -15.22 -21.80 -23.14
N PRO A 264 -15.62 -21.63 -21.87
CA PRO A 264 -16.89 -21.99 -21.19
C PRO A 264 -17.92 -20.84 -21.00
N GLY A 265 -18.10 -19.94 -21.96
CA GLY A 265 -18.92 -18.71 -21.84
C GLY A 265 -20.39 -18.92 -21.46
N LEU A 266 -21.05 -19.98 -21.94
CA LEU A 266 -22.40 -20.32 -21.47
C LEU A 266 -22.41 -20.79 -20.00
N VAL A 267 -21.35 -21.48 -19.55
CA VAL A 267 -21.20 -21.85 -18.13
C VAL A 267 -21.12 -20.60 -17.27
N ASN A 268 -20.30 -19.61 -17.67
CA ASN A 268 -20.23 -18.32 -16.98
C ASN A 268 -21.60 -17.63 -16.91
N THR A 269 -22.34 -17.62 -18.02
CA THR A 269 -23.67 -16.99 -18.07
C THR A 269 -24.67 -17.69 -17.15
N PHE A 270 -24.60 -19.02 -17.03
CA PHE A 270 -25.48 -19.78 -16.15
C PHE A 270 -25.05 -19.74 -14.68
N ASP A 271 -23.77 -19.55 -14.38
CA ASP A 271 -23.24 -19.51 -13.02
C ASP A 271 -23.31 -18.10 -12.39
N SER A 272 -23.25 -17.03 -13.19
CA SER A 272 -23.24 -15.67 -12.66
C SER A 272 -24.55 -15.23 -11.99
N SER A 273 -24.41 -14.63 -10.80
CA SER A 273 -25.48 -13.95 -10.07
C SER A 273 -25.80 -12.56 -10.64
N HIS A 274 -24.86 -11.94 -11.35
CA HIS A 274 -25.04 -10.64 -11.97
C HIS A 274 -24.82 -10.69 -13.49
N ILE A 275 -25.80 -10.22 -14.25
CA ILE A 275 -25.74 -10.19 -15.71
C ILE A 275 -25.75 -8.73 -16.17
N ILE A 276 -24.76 -8.36 -16.99
CA ILE A 276 -24.71 -7.05 -17.65
C ILE A 276 -24.93 -7.24 -19.14
N THR A 277 -25.96 -6.59 -19.66
CA THR A 277 -26.31 -6.59 -21.07
C THR A 277 -25.88 -5.28 -21.69
N ILE A 278 -25.02 -5.33 -22.71
CA ILE A 278 -24.73 -4.18 -23.56
C ILE A 278 -25.68 -4.20 -24.75
N THR A 279 -26.43 -3.11 -24.93
CA THR A 279 -27.42 -2.96 -25.99
C THR A 279 -27.43 -1.52 -26.52
N ASP A 280 -27.91 -1.34 -27.74
CA ASP A 280 -28.15 -0.03 -28.35
C ASP A 280 -29.65 0.32 -28.37
N LEU A 281 -30.50 -0.51 -27.75
CA LEU A 281 -31.95 -0.28 -27.68
C LEU A 281 -32.29 0.89 -26.75
N GLU A 282 -33.29 1.68 -27.14
CA GLU A 282 -33.81 2.77 -26.30
C GLU A 282 -34.46 2.25 -25.01
N ASN A 283 -35.10 1.07 -25.06
CA ASN A 283 -35.72 0.40 -23.91
C ASN A 283 -35.20 -1.04 -23.74
N PRO A 284 -34.12 -1.25 -22.97
CA PRO A 284 -33.48 -2.56 -22.81
C PRO A 284 -34.39 -3.63 -22.18
N LYS A 285 -35.43 -3.23 -21.43
CA LYS A 285 -36.35 -4.17 -20.77
C LYS A 285 -37.17 -5.00 -21.76
N GLU A 286 -37.25 -4.58 -23.02
CA GLU A 286 -37.91 -5.32 -24.10
C GLU A 286 -37.17 -6.60 -24.48
N LEU A 287 -35.86 -6.69 -24.21
CA LEU A 287 -35.04 -7.88 -24.52
C LEU A 287 -35.49 -9.14 -23.76
N GLN A 288 -36.20 -8.99 -22.63
CA GLN A 288 -36.78 -10.10 -21.88
C GLN A 288 -35.80 -11.26 -21.58
N ILE A 289 -34.52 -10.92 -21.38
CA ILE A 289 -33.38 -11.87 -21.24
C ILE A 289 -33.60 -12.86 -20.09
N GLU A 290 -34.35 -12.43 -19.07
CA GLU A 290 -34.72 -13.25 -17.93
C GLU A 290 -35.42 -14.55 -18.32
N HIS A 291 -36.19 -14.55 -19.41
CA HIS A 291 -36.89 -15.74 -19.91
C HIS A 291 -36.00 -16.69 -20.72
N LEU A 292 -34.88 -16.19 -21.25
CA LEU A 292 -33.93 -16.97 -22.04
C LEU A 292 -32.93 -17.73 -21.17
N LEU A 293 -32.82 -17.35 -19.89
CA LEU A 293 -31.97 -18.02 -18.92
C LEU A 293 -32.79 -19.03 -18.10
N PRO A 294 -32.19 -20.17 -17.71
CA PRO A 294 -32.90 -21.19 -16.94
C PRO A 294 -33.47 -20.59 -15.65
N SER A 295 -34.80 -20.64 -15.54
CA SER A 295 -35.50 -20.16 -14.35
C SER A 295 -35.28 -21.14 -13.18
N LYS A 296 -34.86 -20.60 -12.02
CA LYS A 296 -34.88 -21.22 -10.67
C LYS A 296 -33.60 -21.84 -10.07
N ILE A 297 -32.40 -21.30 -10.25
CA ILE A 297 -31.24 -21.78 -9.45
C ILE A 297 -30.59 -20.69 -8.59
N ILE A 298 -30.58 -19.42 -9.03
CA ILE A 298 -29.90 -18.31 -8.33
C ILE A 298 -30.76 -17.04 -8.44
N SER A 299 -30.85 -16.25 -7.36
CA SER A 299 -31.41 -14.89 -7.42
C SER A 299 -30.47 -14.00 -8.24
N ARG A 300 -30.89 -13.60 -9.45
CA ARG A 300 -30.04 -12.82 -10.37
C ARG A 300 -30.37 -11.34 -10.33
N SER A 301 -29.35 -10.51 -10.50
CA SER A 301 -29.52 -9.08 -10.81
C SER A 301 -29.18 -8.82 -12.27
N PHE A 302 -30.04 -8.09 -12.96
CA PHE A 302 -29.85 -7.70 -14.35
C PHE A 302 -29.52 -6.21 -14.43
N PHE A 303 -28.47 -5.89 -15.16
CA PHE A 303 -28.02 -4.54 -15.43
C PHE A 303 -27.94 -4.33 -16.94
N TYR A 304 -28.24 -3.10 -17.38
CA TYR A 304 -28.26 -2.74 -18.78
C TYR A 304 -27.36 -1.52 -19.01
N VAL A 305 -26.60 -1.56 -20.09
CA VAL A 305 -25.61 -0.55 -20.43
C VAL A 305 -25.73 -0.20 -21.91
N ASN A 306 -25.72 1.09 -22.22
CA ASN A 306 -25.64 1.57 -23.61
C ASN A 306 -24.20 1.91 -24.00
N SER A 307 -23.82 1.52 -25.22
CA SER A 307 -22.52 1.81 -25.80
C SER A 307 -22.64 2.93 -26.82
N VAL A 308 -22.43 4.18 -26.41
CA VAL A 308 -22.49 5.32 -27.34
C VAL A 308 -21.15 5.49 -28.05
N THR A 309 -21.17 5.42 -29.38
CA THR A 309 -20.03 5.79 -30.22
C THR A 309 -20.09 7.31 -30.46
N LEU A 310 -19.17 8.08 -29.90
CA LEU A 310 -19.07 9.51 -30.25
C LEU A 310 -18.57 9.63 -31.71
N PRO A 311 -19.15 10.51 -32.54
CA PRO A 311 -18.63 10.74 -33.88
C PRO A 311 -17.19 11.26 -33.77
N ALA A 312 -16.28 10.66 -34.54
CA ALA A 312 -14.90 11.11 -34.63
C ALA A 312 -14.88 12.61 -34.97
N ALA A 313 -14.10 13.40 -34.22
CA ALA A 313 -13.87 14.80 -34.57
C ALA A 313 -13.35 14.86 -36.02
N PRO A 314 -13.89 15.75 -36.87
CA PRO A 314 -13.37 15.89 -38.22
C PRO A 314 -11.89 16.27 -38.16
N PRO A 315 -11.04 15.74 -39.06
CA PRO A 315 -9.63 16.06 -39.06
C PRO A 315 -9.44 17.59 -39.18
N PRO A 316 -8.42 18.16 -38.53
CA PRO A 316 -8.17 19.60 -38.61
C PRO A 316 -7.94 19.98 -40.08
N CYS A 317 -8.84 20.76 -40.65
CA CYS A 317 -8.71 21.31 -41.99
C CYS A 317 -7.48 22.24 -42.05
N THR A 318 -6.38 21.75 -42.61
CA THR A 318 -5.25 22.60 -43.02
C THR A 318 -5.50 23.09 -44.45
N GLY A 319 -5.90 24.34 -44.60
CA GLY A 319 -5.97 25.02 -45.89
C GLY A 319 -6.77 26.34 -45.81
N PRO A 320 -6.25 27.47 -46.32
CA PRO A 320 -6.95 28.75 -46.27
C PRO A 320 -7.82 28.88 -47.52
N GLU A 321 -9.14 28.83 -47.42
CA GLU A 321 -9.97 29.30 -48.53
C GLU A 321 -11.34 29.85 -48.08
N ARG A 322 -11.42 31.18 -48.20
CA ARG A 322 -12.54 32.09 -48.49
C ARG A 322 -13.94 31.79 -47.97
N ALA A 323 -14.43 32.79 -47.22
CA ALA A 323 -15.82 33.01 -46.85
C ALA A 323 -16.78 33.11 -48.05
N VAL A 324 -17.93 32.42 -47.95
CA VAL A 324 -19.20 32.79 -48.59
C VAL A 324 -20.34 32.51 -47.60
N SER A 325 -21.33 33.40 -47.62
CA SER A 325 -22.47 33.63 -46.71
C SER A 325 -23.62 32.60 -46.84
N PRO A 326 -24.66 32.64 -45.96
CA PRO A 326 -25.51 31.50 -45.63
C PRO A 326 -26.78 31.42 -46.49
N GLY A 327 -27.22 30.20 -46.80
CA GLY A 327 -28.50 29.99 -47.48
C GLY A 327 -28.97 28.53 -47.50
N SER A 328 -30.20 28.34 -47.01
CA SER A 328 -31.15 27.24 -47.27
C SER A 328 -30.87 25.82 -46.75
N ALA A 329 -31.83 25.38 -45.92
CA ALA A 329 -32.12 23.98 -45.63
C ALA A 329 -32.48 23.18 -46.90
N LEU A 330 -32.09 21.91 -46.96
CA LEU A 330 -32.92 20.87 -47.60
C LEU A 330 -32.59 19.48 -47.04
N CYS A 331 -33.68 18.75 -46.79
CA CYS A 331 -33.76 17.43 -46.18
C CYS A 331 -33.63 16.27 -47.20
N ILE A 332 -33.37 15.08 -46.63
CA ILE A 332 -33.76 13.72 -47.08
C ILE A 332 -33.01 13.08 -48.26
N GLY A 333 -32.47 11.89 -47.96
CA GLY A 333 -32.65 10.71 -48.80
C GLY A 333 -31.36 10.04 -49.28
N LYS A 334 -30.91 8.99 -48.57
CA LYS A 334 -30.11 7.87 -49.12
C LYS A 334 -29.86 6.77 -48.07
N THR A 335 -30.91 6.06 -47.66
CA THR A 335 -30.79 4.87 -46.79
C THR A 335 -31.28 3.57 -47.46
N LYS A 336 -31.76 3.63 -48.71
CA LYS A 336 -32.28 2.45 -49.43
C LYS A 336 -31.37 1.89 -50.53
N GLU A 337 -30.29 2.58 -50.88
CA GLU A 337 -29.34 2.10 -51.92
C GLU A 337 -28.25 1.17 -51.35
N ILE A 338 -27.90 1.30 -50.06
CA ILE A 338 -26.87 0.46 -49.42
C ILE A 338 -27.41 -0.94 -49.06
N GLN A 339 -28.71 -1.05 -48.73
CA GLN A 339 -29.35 -2.34 -48.44
C GLN A 339 -29.49 -3.26 -49.66
N LYS A 340 -29.50 -2.71 -50.89
CA LYS A 340 -29.67 -3.49 -52.12
C LYS A 340 -28.36 -4.00 -52.71
N GLN A 341 -27.22 -3.46 -52.28
CA GLN A 341 -25.89 -3.95 -52.68
C GLN A 341 -25.34 -5.04 -51.74
N LEU A 342 -25.84 -5.14 -50.50
CA LEU A 342 -25.43 -6.16 -49.54
C LEU A 342 -26.14 -7.52 -49.70
N SER A 343 -27.22 -7.60 -50.49
CA SER A 343 -27.97 -8.85 -50.72
C SER A 343 -27.39 -9.74 -51.83
N ASN A 344 -26.31 -9.33 -52.50
CA ASN A 344 -25.72 -10.06 -53.64
C ASN A 344 -24.33 -10.66 -53.36
N LEU A 345 -23.90 -10.72 -52.10
CA LEU A 345 -22.73 -11.47 -51.67
C LEU A 345 -23.18 -12.54 -50.66
N ALA A 346 -23.96 -13.49 -51.16
CA ALA A 346 -24.02 -14.83 -50.58
C ALA A 346 -22.68 -15.53 -50.91
N ASP A 347 -22.20 -16.33 -49.96
CA ASP A 347 -20.89 -16.99 -49.92
C ASP A 347 -19.72 -16.09 -49.50
N PHE A 348 -19.44 -16.06 -48.19
CA PHE A 348 -18.15 -16.47 -47.62
C PHE A 348 -18.22 -16.42 -46.09
N SER A 349 -17.91 -17.57 -45.49
CA SER A 349 -17.67 -17.78 -44.07
C SER A 349 -16.50 -16.92 -43.58
N ASN A 350 -16.77 -15.85 -42.83
CA ASN A 350 -15.76 -15.11 -42.08
C ASN A 350 -16.33 -14.70 -40.71
N VAL A 351 -16.05 -15.53 -39.70
CA VAL A 351 -16.21 -15.16 -38.28
C VAL A 351 -14.95 -14.40 -37.90
N ILE A 352 -15.09 -13.10 -37.61
CA ILE A 352 -13.99 -12.24 -37.17
C ILE A 352 -13.66 -12.61 -35.72
N ILE A 353 -12.51 -13.26 -35.54
CA ILE A 353 -11.94 -13.66 -34.25
C ILE A 353 -10.94 -12.58 -33.80
N ASN A 354 -10.92 -12.31 -32.49
CA ASN A 354 -10.09 -11.31 -31.82
C ASN A 354 -8.60 -11.40 -32.19
N SER A 355 -7.90 -10.26 -32.12
CA SER A 355 -6.52 -9.98 -32.59
C SER A 355 -5.39 -10.87 -32.04
N GLN A 356 -5.66 -11.86 -31.19
CA GLN A 356 -4.69 -12.88 -30.79
C GLN A 356 -4.70 -14.13 -31.69
N PHE A 357 -5.67 -14.25 -32.61
CA PHE A 357 -5.72 -15.31 -33.63
C PHE A 357 -4.92 -14.99 -34.91
N LEU A 358 -4.31 -13.80 -35.01
CA LEU A 358 -3.67 -13.30 -36.23
C LEU A 358 -2.13 -13.22 -36.12
N HIS A 359 -1.49 -14.27 -35.61
CA HIS A 359 -0.02 -14.37 -35.76
C HIS A 359 0.45 -15.19 -36.96
N SER A 360 -0.44 -15.71 -37.82
CA SER A 360 -0.01 -16.58 -38.93
C SER A 360 -0.30 -16.12 -40.36
N GLN A 361 -1.06 -15.04 -40.64
CA GLN A 361 -1.12 -14.48 -42.01
C GLN A 361 -1.14 -12.95 -42.04
N ARG A 362 -0.07 -12.36 -42.57
CA ARG A 362 0.10 -10.93 -42.80
C ARG A 362 -0.56 -10.54 -44.13
N ASP A 363 -1.59 -9.70 -44.07
CA ASP A 363 -2.01 -8.86 -45.21
C ASP A 363 -2.02 -7.38 -44.76
N PRO A 364 -1.10 -6.54 -45.26
CA PRO A 364 -0.92 -5.15 -44.81
C PRO A 364 -2.00 -4.17 -45.30
N SER A 365 -3.06 -4.66 -45.94
CA SER A 365 -4.12 -3.83 -46.54
C SER A 365 -5.36 -3.64 -45.64
N ILE A 366 -5.44 -4.32 -44.49
CA ILE A 366 -6.62 -4.29 -43.58
C ILE A 366 -6.42 -3.34 -42.38
N GLU A 367 -5.22 -2.76 -42.20
CA GLU A 367 -4.87 -1.89 -41.06
C GLU A 367 -5.60 -0.52 -41.00
N SER A 368 -6.44 -0.15 -41.96
CA SER A 368 -7.01 1.21 -42.03
C SER A 368 -8.42 1.39 -41.43
N HIS A 369 -9.08 0.35 -40.91
CA HIS A 369 -10.49 0.46 -40.48
C HIS A 369 -10.87 0.00 -39.06
N ILE A 370 -9.93 -0.40 -38.19
CA ILE A 370 -10.24 -0.62 -36.76
C ILE A 370 -9.92 0.65 -35.97
N ILE A 371 -10.85 1.60 -36.03
CA ILE A 371 -10.80 2.82 -35.21
C ILE A 371 -11.10 2.43 -33.76
N ASN A 372 -10.04 2.41 -32.95
CA ASN A 372 -10.07 2.49 -31.49
C ASN A 372 -10.78 3.78 -31.04
N SER A 373 -12.12 3.77 -31.05
CA SER A 373 -12.92 4.81 -30.41
C SER A 373 -13.25 4.37 -28.99
N ALA A 374 -12.89 5.20 -28.01
CA ALA A 374 -13.30 5.04 -26.63
C ALA A 374 -14.84 5.10 -26.56
N ARG A 375 -15.50 3.94 -26.61
CA ARG A 375 -16.95 3.82 -26.43
C ARG A 375 -17.29 4.22 -25.00
N HIS A 376 -18.09 5.25 -24.84
CA HIS A 376 -18.54 5.67 -23.51
C HIS A 376 -19.69 4.75 -23.08
N ILE A 377 -19.52 4.11 -21.93
CA ILE A 377 -20.57 3.32 -21.28
C ILE A 377 -21.56 4.26 -20.60
N THR A 378 -22.84 4.04 -20.82
CA THR A 378 -23.91 4.71 -20.07
C THR A 378 -24.64 3.68 -19.22
N ASP A 379 -24.51 3.77 -17.90
CA ASP A 379 -25.20 2.93 -16.91
C ASP A 379 -26.68 3.34 -16.81
N ILE A 380 -27.57 2.47 -17.24
CA ILE A 380 -29.00 2.76 -17.30
C ILE A 380 -29.55 2.80 -15.88
N ASP A 381 -30.30 3.86 -15.57
CA ASP A 381 -30.82 4.16 -14.24
C ASP A 381 -29.76 4.32 -13.14
N ASN A 382 -28.46 4.45 -13.50
CA ASN A 382 -27.32 4.37 -12.58
C ASN A 382 -27.39 3.11 -11.69
N ALA A 383 -27.85 1.98 -12.25
CA ALA A 383 -28.12 0.77 -11.48
C ALA A 383 -26.83 0.12 -10.95
N ILE A 384 -25.78 0.07 -11.78
CA ILE A 384 -24.47 -0.45 -11.38
C ILE A 384 -23.86 0.46 -10.31
N PHE A 385 -23.91 1.78 -10.52
CA PHE A 385 -23.42 2.75 -9.52
C PHE A 385 -24.11 2.60 -8.17
N LYS A 386 -25.45 2.52 -8.15
CA LYS A 386 -26.24 2.32 -6.93
C LYS A 386 -25.89 1.01 -6.24
N TRP A 387 -25.63 -0.05 -7.01
CA TRP A 387 -25.21 -1.34 -6.47
C TRP A 387 -23.83 -1.24 -5.82
N ILE A 388 -22.81 -0.73 -6.52
CA ILE A 388 -21.45 -0.57 -5.96
C ILE A 388 -21.50 0.28 -4.69
N TYR A 389 -22.20 1.42 -4.73
CA TYR A 389 -22.29 2.33 -3.60
C TYR A 389 -22.97 1.69 -2.37
N ARG A 390 -23.95 0.80 -2.55
CA ARG A 390 -24.59 0.08 -1.44
C ARG A 390 -23.73 -1.05 -0.90
N THR A 391 -23.06 -1.77 -1.79
CA THR A 391 -22.30 -2.98 -1.45
C THR A 391 -20.95 -2.66 -0.80
N PHE A 392 -20.26 -1.62 -1.27
CA PHE A 392 -18.88 -1.30 -0.86
C PHE A 392 -18.76 -0.04 0.01
N GLN A 393 -19.83 0.32 0.72
CA GLN A 393 -19.81 1.37 1.73
C GLN A 393 -18.88 0.95 2.89
N SER A 394 -17.61 1.36 2.82
CA SER A 394 -16.65 1.12 3.90
C SER A 394 -16.67 2.29 4.88
N SER A 395 -17.31 2.09 6.03
CA SER A 395 -17.16 2.92 7.24
C SER A 395 -16.24 2.25 8.27
N LYS A 396 -15.51 1.18 7.89
CA LYS A 396 -14.74 0.38 8.85
C LYS A 396 -13.50 1.15 9.26
N LYS A 397 -13.60 1.86 10.39
CA LYS A 397 -12.46 2.54 11.01
C LYS A 397 -11.33 1.52 11.30
N PRO A 398 -10.07 1.85 11.02
CA PRO A 398 -8.95 0.98 11.33
C PRO A 398 -8.90 0.67 12.84
N PRO A 399 -8.55 -0.55 13.25
CA PRO A 399 -8.51 -0.93 14.67
C PRO A 399 -7.64 -0.02 15.52
N LEU A 400 -6.51 0.45 14.99
CA LEU A 400 -5.60 1.35 15.69
C LEU A 400 -6.23 2.72 15.99
N GLN A 401 -7.00 3.27 15.05
CA GLN A 401 -7.77 4.49 15.28
C GLN A 401 -8.76 4.27 16.43
N LYS A 402 -9.51 3.18 16.40
CA LYS A 402 -10.48 2.86 17.46
C LYS A 402 -9.79 2.67 18.83
N HIS A 403 -8.60 2.08 18.85
CA HIS A 403 -7.80 1.93 20.06
C HIS A 403 -7.46 3.29 20.66
N PHE A 404 -6.83 4.19 19.89
CA PHE A 404 -6.46 5.51 20.42
C PHE A 404 -7.67 6.39 20.74
N GLU A 405 -8.77 6.32 19.97
CA GLU A 405 -10.04 6.96 20.33
C GLU A 405 -10.52 6.50 21.72
N SER A 406 -10.46 5.19 21.99
CA SER A 406 -10.84 4.62 23.29
C SER A 406 -9.88 5.02 24.41
N THR A 407 -8.57 5.08 24.14
CA THR A 407 -7.57 5.54 25.11
C THR A 407 -7.79 7.00 25.51
N VAL A 408 -8.18 7.85 24.56
CA VAL A 408 -8.60 9.24 24.86
C VAL A 408 -9.81 9.24 25.79
N ASP A 409 -10.83 8.43 25.52
CA ASP A 409 -12.04 8.36 26.35
C ASP A 409 -11.71 7.95 27.80
N ILE A 410 -10.82 6.97 27.97
CA ILE A 410 -10.35 6.52 29.29
C ILE A 410 -9.61 7.67 30.00
N LEU A 411 -8.67 8.32 29.32
CA LEU A 411 -7.88 9.43 29.89
C LEU A 411 -8.77 10.60 30.33
N LEU A 412 -9.71 11.02 29.48
CA LEU A 412 -10.63 12.10 29.83
C LEU A 412 -11.56 11.72 30.97
N SER A 413 -12.04 10.46 31.00
CA SER A 413 -12.87 9.97 32.10
C SER A 413 -12.12 9.99 33.43
N MET A 414 -10.84 9.61 33.45
CA MET A 414 -9.99 9.71 34.65
C MET A 414 -9.82 11.16 35.11
N VAL A 415 -9.61 12.09 34.18
CA VAL A 415 -9.49 13.52 34.49
C VAL A 415 -10.79 14.09 35.04
N THR A 416 -11.94 13.73 34.47
CA THR A 416 -13.26 14.15 34.95
C THR A 416 -13.55 13.58 36.34
N ALA A 417 -13.27 12.29 36.57
CA ALA A 417 -13.44 11.67 37.89
C ALA A 417 -12.55 12.35 38.94
N SER A 418 -11.28 12.57 38.61
CA SER A 418 -10.31 13.26 39.47
C SER A 418 -10.76 14.68 39.84
N ALA A 419 -11.30 15.44 38.88
CA ALA A 419 -11.82 16.79 39.12
C ALA A 419 -13.08 16.80 40.03
N ASN A 420 -13.86 15.72 40.03
CA ASN A 420 -15.07 15.60 40.86
C ASN A 420 -14.79 15.06 42.26
N GLU A 421 -13.81 14.15 42.41
CA GLU A 421 -13.52 13.45 43.67
C GLU A 421 -12.52 14.22 44.54
N MET A 422 -11.57 14.94 43.94
CA MET A 422 -10.51 15.61 44.70
C MET A 422 -10.92 17.03 45.07
N THR A 423 -11.12 17.28 46.35
CA THR A 423 -11.54 18.59 46.88
C THR A 423 -10.38 19.56 47.10
N VAL A 424 -9.13 19.13 46.94
CA VAL A 424 -7.92 19.93 47.19
C VAL A 424 -7.30 20.41 45.89
N THR A 425 -7.51 21.69 45.58
CA THR A 425 -7.06 22.33 44.32
C THR A 425 -5.53 22.40 44.15
N ASN A 426 -4.75 22.26 45.23
CA ASN A 426 -3.30 22.39 45.17
C ASN A 426 -2.60 21.20 44.50
N ASN A 427 -3.28 20.05 44.37
CA ASN A 427 -2.71 18.84 43.77
C ASN A 427 -3.21 18.58 42.34
N ASP A 428 -4.10 19.42 41.82
CA ASP A 428 -4.76 19.21 40.53
C ASP A 428 -3.78 19.11 39.35
N SER A 429 -2.75 19.95 39.33
CA SER A 429 -1.71 19.92 38.30
C SER A 429 -0.84 18.67 38.40
N HIS A 430 -0.49 18.26 39.62
CA HIS A 430 0.34 17.08 39.87
C HIS A 430 -0.40 15.79 39.49
N ASN A 431 -1.67 15.67 39.87
CA ASN A 431 -2.50 14.51 39.59
C ASN A 431 -2.81 14.37 38.09
N ARG A 432 -3.07 15.50 37.40
CA ARG A 432 -3.23 15.50 35.93
C ARG A 432 -1.92 15.18 35.20
N GLY A 433 -0.78 15.59 35.75
CA GLY A 433 0.53 15.15 35.27
C GLY A 433 0.70 13.63 35.38
N ALA A 434 0.22 13.03 36.46
CA ALA A 434 0.28 11.58 36.65
C ALA A 434 -0.49 10.78 35.59
N PHE A 435 -1.67 11.24 35.15
CA PHE A 435 -2.41 10.54 34.07
C PHE A 435 -1.68 10.57 32.73
N ALA A 436 -1.06 11.70 32.38
CA ALA A 436 -0.23 11.80 31.17
C ALA A 436 1.01 10.90 31.28
N LYS A 437 1.63 10.81 32.48
CA LYS A 437 2.73 9.87 32.74
C LYS A 437 2.30 8.42 32.58
N LEU A 438 1.15 8.02 33.11
CA LEU A 438 0.64 6.65 32.98
C LEU A 438 0.44 6.25 31.51
N PHE A 439 -0.10 7.16 30.70
CA PHE A 439 -0.21 6.95 29.25
C PHE A 439 1.17 6.81 28.61
N LEU A 440 2.09 7.74 28.87
CA LEU A 440 3.43 7.68 28.26
C LEU A 440 4.21 6.43 28.70
N GLN A 441 4.20 6.08 29.99
CA GLN A 441 4.88 4.88 30.51
C GLN A 441 4.41 3.58 29.84
N SER A 442 3.13 3.49 29.48
CA SER A 442 2.58 2.30 28.80
C SER A 442 2.86 2.27 27.30
N HIS A 443 3.34 3.37 26.72
CA HIS A 443 3.51 3.53 25.27
C HIS A 443 4.91 4.00 24.87
N ILE A 444 5.87 4.18 25.78
CA ILE A 444 7.25 4.49 25.37
C ILE A 444 8.00 3.23 24.94
N PRO A 445 9.05 3.37 24.10
CA PRO A 445 9.88 2.25 23.69
C PRO A 445 10.55 1.57 24.90
N PRO A 446 10.83 0.25 24.83
CA PRO A 446 11.57 -0.44 25.87
C PRO A 446 12.97 0.17 26.03
N GLY A 447 13.48 0.20 27.26
CA GLY A 447 14.75 0.87 27.60
C GLY A 447 14.60 2.36 27.90
N PHE A 448 13.37 2.88 27.96
CA PHE A 448 13.09 4.21 28.47
C PHE A 448 12.10 4.13 29.64
N HIS A 449 12.23 5.08 30.56
CA HIS A 449 11.27 5.31 31.63
C HIS A 449 10.85 6.78 31.70
N VAL A 450 9.72 7.02 32.38
CA VAL A 450 9.20 8.37 32.61
C VAL A 450 9.47 8.77 34.06
N THR A 451 10.10 9.92 34.24
CA THR A 451 10.44 10.52 35.54
C THR A 451 10.10 12.02 35.58
N SER A 452 10.42 12.70 36.69
CA SER A 452 10.36 14.15 36.86
C SER A 452 11.66 14.63 37.50
N GLY A 453 12.15 15.78 37.06
CA GLY A 453 13.43 16.28 37.56
C GLY A 453 13.86 17.59 36.92
N GLU A 454 15.04 18.02 37.33
CA GLU A 454 15.81 19.07 36.66
C GLU A 454 16.84 18.40 35.75
N ILE A 455 17.06 18.94 34.56
CA ILE A 455 18.03 18.41 33.62
C ILE A 455 19.25 19.33 33.61
N PHE A 456 20.44 18.75 33.55
CA PHE A 456 21.68 19.50 33.36
C PHE A 456 22.55 18.88 32.28
N ASP A 457 23.31 19.71 31.57
CA ASP A 457 24.24 19.25 30.51
C ASP A 457 25.71 19.35 30.92
N SER A 458 26.58 18.89 30.03
CA SER A 458 28.03 18.87 30.23
C SER A 458 28.69 20.26 30.24
N LEU A 459 27.91 21.33 30.03
CA LEU A 459 28.34 22.73 30.11
C LEU A 459 27.76 23.43 31.35
N ASN A 460 27.17 22.68 32.29
CA ASN A 460 26.53 23.18 33.50
C ASN A 460 25.31 24.08 33.23
N ASN A 461 24.69 23.96 32.05
CA ASN A 461 23.37 24.53 31.83
C ASN A 461 22.34 23.67 32.57
N THR A 462 21.39 24.32 33.25
CA THR A 462 20.36 23.63 34.04
C THR A 462 18.97 24.10 33.64
N THR A 463 17.98 23.22 33.80
CA THR A 463 16.57 23.55 33.67
C THR A 463 15.92 23.76 35.03
N GLY A 464 14.74 24.37 35.07
CA GLY A 464 13.88 24.26 36.24
C GLY A 464 13.25 22.87 36.35
N GLN A 465 12.42 22.66 37.38
CA GLN A 465 11.68 21.42 37.58
C GLN A 465 10.70 21.16 36.43
N LEU A 466 10.80 19.96 35.84
CA LEU A 466 9.97 19.53 34.71
C LEU A 466 8.97 18.45 35.12
N SER A 467 7.78 18.54 34.53
CA SER A 467 6.64 17.67 34.85
C SER A 467 6.87 16.23 34.39
N ILE A 468 7.33 16.04 33.16
CA ILE A 468 7.55 14.73 32.54
C ILE A 468 8.86 14.77 31.77
N VAL A 469 9.79 13.88 32.13
CA VAL A 469 11.05 13.66 31.43
C VAL A 469 11.13 12.19 31.07
N ILE A 470 11.42 11.88 29.80
CA ILE A 470 11.57 10.53 29.28
C ILE A 470 13.07 10.27 29.12
N THR A 471 13.59 9.28 29.85
CA THR A 471 15.02 9.02 30.00
C THR A 471 15.39 7.59 29.64
N ASN A 472 16.57 7.40 29.05
CA ASN A 472 17.13 6.08 28.75
C ASN A 472 17.56 5.37 30.04
N ASP A 473 17.12 4.13 30.21
CA ASP A 473 17.42 3.23 31.35
C ASP A 473 18.89 2.82 31.41
N GLU A 474 19.62 2.87 30.29
CA GLU A 474 21.04 2.51 30.23
C GLU A 474 21.95 3.58 30.86
N SER A 475 21.39 4.72 31.25
CA SER A 475 22.13 5.84 31.85
C SER A 475 22.17 5.77 33.39
N PRO A 476 23.22 6.31 34.04
CA PRO A 476 23.33 6.29 35.49
C PRO A 476 22.26 7.19 36.12
N SER A 477 21.52 6.64 37.09
CA SER A 477 20.60 7.39 37.92
C SER A 477 21.34 8.06 39.08
N LEU A 478 21.08 9.35 39.31
CA LEU A 478 21.64 10.13 40.41
C LEU A 478 20.75 10.07 41.68
N THR A 479 19.78 9.15 41.71
CA THR A 479 18.95 8.85 42.89
C THR A 479 19.63 7.84 43.81
N ILE A 480 19.51 8.06 45.13
CA ILE A 480 19.84 7.06 46.16
C ILE A 480 18.57 6.29 46.57
N ASP A 481 17.39 6.80 46.23
CA ASP A 481 16.10 6.23 46.60
C ASP A 481 15.49 5.38 45.48
N SER A 482 15.18 4.13 45.80
CA SER A 482 14.46 3.19 44.94
C SER A 482 13.01 3.59 44.62
N SER A 483 12.44 4.56 45.34
CA SER A 483 11.02 4.92 45.21
C SER A 483 10.72 5.83 44.01
N LEU A 484 11.73 6.30 43.27
CA LEU A 484 11.61 7.26 42.14
C LEU A 484 10.85 8.56 42.48
N ASN A 485 10.61 8.87 43.76
CA ASN A 485 9.85 10.05 44.19
C ASN A 485 10.75 11.24 44.55
N VAL A 486 12.06 10.99 44.74
CA VAL A 486 13.03 12.06 44.99
C VAL A 486 13.34 12.72 43.65
N ILE A 487 13.11 14.04 43.59
CA ILE A 487 13.50 14.88 42.45
C ILE A 487 15.02 14.79 42.34
N THR A 488 15.52 14.19 41.27
CA THR A 488 16.95 14.10 41.02
C THR A 488 17.38 14.84 39.77
N PRO A 489 18.63 15.31 39.77
CA PRO A 489 19.21 15.86 38.56
C PRO A 489 19.35 14.74 37.52
N ILE A 490 19.02 15.07 36.27
CA ILE A 490 19.02 14.16 35.12
C ILE A 490 20.05 14.66 34.11
N LEU A 491 20.85 13.74 33.57
CA LEU A 491 21.84 14.07 32.54
C LEU A 491 21.12 14.37 31.21
N ALA A 492 21.42 15.50 30.58
CA ALA A 492 20.84 15.85 29.27
C ALA A 492 21.07 14.74 28.22
N ASP A 493 22.21 14.06 28.30
CA ASP A 493 22.59 12.96 27.40
C ASP A 493 21.72 11.71 27.52
N SER A 494 20.95 11.55 28.60
CA SER A 494 20.01 10.43 28.74
C SER A 494 18.57 10.78 28.39
N VAL A 495 18.27 12.05 28.12
CA VAL A 495 16.89 12.51 27.91
C VAL A 495 16.49 12.36 26.44
N LEU A 496 15.45 11.58 26.19
CA LEU A 496 14.81 11.49 24.88
C LEU A 496 13.86 12.68 24.65
N ALA A 497 12.97 12.92 25.62
CA ALA A 497 11.93 13.92 25.49
C ALA A 497 11.49 14.53 26.83
N VAL A 498 10.93 15.74 26.75
CA VAL A 498 10.31 16.47 27.86
C VAL A 498 8.90 16.89 27.47
N VAL A 499 7.92 16.61 28.33
CA VAL A 499 6.52 16.98 28.09
C VAL A 499 6.00 17.85 29.22
N GLU A 500 5.51 19.04 28.87
CA GLU A 500 4.86 19.93 29.83
C GLU A 500 3.34 19.75 29.78
N VAL A 501 2.73 19.51 30.94
CA VAL A 501 1.30 19.18 31.05
C VAL A 501 0.50 20.38 31.54
N LYS A 502 -0.57 20.73 30.82
CA LYS A 502 -1.52 21.79 31.21
C LYS A 502 -2.93 21.24 31.33
N SER A 503 -3.64 21.63 32.39
CA SER A 503 -5.06 21.28 32.57
C SER A 503 -5.92 21.86 31.45
N ASN A 504 -5.71 23.15 31.16
CA ASN A 504 -6.46 23.90 30.18
C ASN A 504 -5.48 24.79 29.40
N LEU A 505 -5.51 24.70 28.08
CA LEU A 505 -4.63 25.44 27.18
C LEU A 505 -5.30 26.74 26.75
N ASN A 506 -4.79 27.86 27.27
CA ASN A 506 -5.04 29.23 26.82
C ASN A 506 -3.72 29.90 26.35
N VAL A 507 -3.79 31.11 25.79
CA VAL A 507 -2.62 31.80 25.17
C VAL A 507 -1.48 32.00 26.18
N GLU A 508 -1.81 32.38 27.41
CA GLU A 508 -0.83 32.61 28.48
C GLU A 508 -0.18 31.31 28.95
N SER A 509 -0.98 30.25 29.14
CA SER A 509 -0.51 28.94 29.57
C SER A 509 0.41 28.29 28.53
N LEU A 510 0.13 28.49 27.24
CA LEU A 510 0.97 28.02 26.15
C LEU A 510 2.30 28.78 26.13
N LYS A 511 2.27 30.12 26.19
CA LYS A 511 3.49 30.94 26.30
C LYS A 511 4.33 30.54 27.51
N LYS A 512 3.69 30.26 28.66
CA LYS A 512 4.38 29.79 29.87
C LYS A 512 5.03 28.42 29.66
N ALA A 513 4.32 27.46 29.06
CA ALA A 513 4.85 26.14 28.74
C ALA A 513 6.06 26.23 27.78
N LEU A 514 5.95 27.01 26.69
CA LEU A 514 7.04 27.23 25.75
C LEU A 514 8.25 27.91 26.40
N SER A 515 8.01 28.87 27.30
CA SER A 515 9.09 29.52 28.06
C SER A 515 9.80 28.54 29.01
N GLN A 516 9.09 27.56 29.57
CA GLN A 516 9.67 26.48 30.39
C GLN A 516 10.44 25.45 29.56
N LEU A 517 10.02 25.18 28.32
CA LEU A 517 10.68 24.25 27.40
C LEU A 517 11.91 24.88 26.70
N ARG A 518 11.99 26.21 26.61
CA ARG A 518 13.11 26.90 25.95
C ARG A 518 14.48 26.55 26.56
N PRO A 519 14.68 26.54 27.90
CA PRO A 519 15.92 26.05 28.51
C PRO A 519 16.25 24.60 28.14
N VAL A 520 15.25 23.73 28.00
CA VAL A 520 15.44 22.32 27.61
C VAL A 520 16.05 22.23 26.21
N LYS A 521 15.51 22.98 25.25
CA LYS A 521 16.08 23.04 23.88
C LYS A 521 17.46 23.71 23.82
N ALA A 522 17.80 24.53 24.82
CA ALA A 522 19.11 25.18 24.90
C ALA A 522 20.22 24.23 25.39
N LEU A 523 19.87 23.11 26.05
CA LEU A 523 20.83 22.11 26.50
C LEU A 523 21.64 21.54 25.32
N MET A 524 22.85 21.08 25.64
CA MET A 524 23.84 20.57 24.68
C MET A 524 24.15 19.08 24.93
N PRO A 525 23.19 18.17 24.63
CA PRO A 525 23.45 16.73 24.67
C PRO A 525 24.33 16.28 23.48
N ALA A 526 24.92 15.10 23.59
CA ALA A 526 25.80 14.47 22.61
C ALA A 526 25.06 13.71 21.49
N HIS A 527 23.76 13.96 21.28
CA HIS A 527 22.92 13.24 20.30
C HIS A 527 23.10 13.75 18.87
N GLU A 528 24.33 13.98 18.42
CA GLU A 528 24.60 14.70 17.17
C GLU A 528 24.28 13.91 15.88
N THR A 529 24.02 12.60 15.98
CA THR A 529 23.87 11.71 14.84
C THR A 529 22.62 10.85 14.90
N ILE A 530 22.07 10.56 13.71
CA ILE A 530 20.99 9.58 13.51
C ILE A 530 21.42 8.51 12.50
N GLN A 531 20.87 7.31 12.65
CA GLN A 531 21.07 6.20 11.74
C GLN A 531 19.84 6.03 10.84
N ASN A 532 20.05 6.07 9.52
CA ASN A 532 19.01 5.86 8.52
C ASN A 532 18.69 4.36 8.36
N ILE A 533 17.59 4.07 7.67
CA ILE A 533 17.10 2.70 7.38
C ILE A 533 18.15 1.87 6.60
N ASP A 534 18.95 2.52 5.77
CA ASP A 534 20.04 1.90 5.00
C ASP A 534 21.32 1.65 5.83
N GLY A 535 21.32 2.05 7.11
CA GLY A 535 22.45 1.95 8.03
C GLY A 535 23.44 3.10 7.95
N SER A 536 23.24 4.09 7.07
CA SER A 536 24.09 5.28 7.02
C SER A 536 23.91 6.17 8.26
N ILE A 537 25.01 6.72 8.77
CA ILE A 537 24.99 7.65 9.90
C ILE A 537 25.13 9.07 9.36
N ILE A 538 24.14 9.90 9.63
CA ILE A 538 24.13 11.33 9.27
C ILE A 538 24.05 12.18 10.53
N ARG A 539 24.37 13.47 10.40
CA ARG A 539 24.11 14.43 11.47
C ARG A 539 22.60 14.56 11.68
N ASP A 540 22.17 14.59 12.93
CA ASP A 540 20.77 14.78 13.29
C ASP A 540 20.31 16.15 12.75
N PRO A 541 19.31 16.20 11.84
CA PRO A 541 18.79 17.46 11.34
C PRO A 541 18.16 18.33 12.45
N LEU A 542 17.69 17.73 13.56
CA LEU A 542 17.24 18.45 14.75
C LEU A 542 18.41 18.95 15.63
N GLY A 543 19.65 18.76 15.20
CA GLY A 543 20.85 19.18 15.94
C GLY A 543 21.03 18.47 17.27
N GLY A 544 20.54 17.23 17.40
CA GLY A 544 20.59 16.44 18.64
C GLY A 544 19.74 17.00 19.78
N LYS A 545 18.86 17.98 19.50
CA LYS A 545 18.06 18.60 20.56
C LYS A 545 17.02 17.65 21.12
N ILE A 546 16.84 17.68 22.44
CA ILE A 546 15.82 16.91 23.17
C ILE A 546 14.44 17.19 22.58
N ILE A 547 13.61 16.16 22.41
CA ILE A 547 12.24 16.34 21.90
C ILE A 547 11.40 17.00 22.99
N THR A 548 10.66 18.05 22.67
CA THR A 548 9.85 18.80 23.64
C THR A 548 8.40 18.85 23.20
N GLY A 549 7.48 18.79 24.14
CA GLY A 549 6.06 18.85 23.81
C GLY A 549 5.19 19.46 24.88
N VAL A 550 4.01 19.93 24.47
CA VAL A 550 2.96 20.41 25.37
C VAL A 550 1.78 19.46 25.26
N PHE A 551 1.29 18.99 26.40
CA PHE A 551 0.13 18.11 26.50
C PHE A 551 -0.97 18.81 27.28
N ALA A 552 -2.18 18.88 26.75
CA ALA A 552 -3.30 19.51 27.44
C ALA A 552 -4.62 18.74 27.31
N TYR A 553 -5.46 18.81 28.35
CA TYR A 553 -6.74 18.07 28.40
C TYR A 553 -7.93 18.87 27.84
N SER A 554 -7.89 20.20 27.94
CA SER A 554 -8.92 21.08 27.39
C SER A 554 -8.29 22.31 26.74
N ILE A 555 -9.07 22.98 25.88
CA ILE A 555 -8.71 24.27 25.28
C ILE A 555 -9.70 25.35 25.72
N SER A 556 -9.24 26.59 25.83
CA SER A 556 -10.09 27.74 26.07
C SER A 556 -9.56 29.01 25.40
N GLY A 557 -10.47 29.88 24.98
CA GLY A 557 -10.16 31.12 24.26
C GLY A 557 -9.63 30.90 22.84
N ASP A 558 -8.97 31.91 22.28
CA ASP A 558 -8.58 31.95 20.85
C ASP A 558 -7.21 31.33 20.54
N VAL A 559 -6.75 30.35 21.34
CA VAL A 559 -5.40 29.77 21.17
C VAL A 559 -5.22 29.16 19.79
N GLU A 560 -6.23 28.46 19.30
CA GLU A 560 -6.16 27.77 18.01
C GLU A 560 -5.92 28.75 16.86
N ALA A 561 -6.59 29.91 16.88
CA ALA A 561 -6.43 30.96 15.88
C ALA A 561 -5.06 31.67 15.99
N LYS A 562 -4.53 31.78 17.21
CA LYS A 562 -3.27 32.50 17.50
C LYS A 562 -2.04 31.58 17.57
N LEU A 563 -2.20 30.28 17.35
CA LEU A 563 -1.11 29.33 17.55
C LEU A 563 0.09 29.65 16.66
N GLY A 564 -0.14 29.93 15.37
CA GLY A 564 0.93 30.29 14.44
C GLY A 564 1.71 31.53 14.90
N GLU A 565 1.02 32.56 15.41
CA GLU A 565 1.67 33.75 15.96
C GLU A 565 2.50 33.43 17.21
N ILE A 566 1.96 32.60 18.13
CA ILE A 566 2.64 32.24 19.38
C ILE A 566 3.87 31.39 19.10
N VAL A 567 3.76 30.39 18.23
CA VAL A 567 4.86 29.49 17.86
C VAL A 567 5.97 30.26 17.14
N ASN A 568 5.63 31.25 16.30
CA ASN A 568 6.63 32.11 15.67
C ASN A 568 7.46 32.93 16.68
N LEU A 569 6.93 33.20 17.88
CA LEU A 569 7.70 33.83 18.97
C LEU A 569 8.66 32.85 19.66
N TYR A 570 8.44 31.54 19.49
CA TYR A 570 9.21 30.45 20.11
C TYR A 570 9.56 29.39 19.04
N PRO A 571 10.31 29.76 17.98
CA PRO A 571 10.56 28.86 16.85
C PRO A 571 11.28 27.59 17.30
N HIS A 572 10.77 26.43 16.88
CA HIS A 572 11.31 25.09 17.17
C HIS A 572 11.48 24.75 18.66
N VAL A 573 10.75 25.44 19.55
CA VAL A 573 10.81 25.17 21.00
C VAL A 573 9.97 23.97 21.42
N ALA A 574 8.89 23.66 20.72
CA ALA A 574 8.04 22.50 20.98
C ALA A 574 7.87 21.68 19.71
N ASP A 575 8.27 20.42 19.70
CA ASP A 575 8.09 19.54 18.55
C ASP A 575 6.64 19.07 18.39
N PHE A 576 5.85 19.10 19.47
CA PHE A 576 4.41 18.86 19.40
C PHE A 576 3.58 19.60 20.48
N ILE A 577 2.32 19.87 20.15
CA ILE A 577 1.30 20.42 21.05
C ILE A 577 0.05 19.57 20.84
N VAL A 578 -0.34 18.79 21.86
CA VAL A 578 -1.41 17.78 21.72
C VAL A 578 -2.54 18.03 22.70
N LEU A 579 -3.75 18.08 22.14
CA LEU A 579 -5.02 17.94 22.84
C LEU A 579 -5.68 16.63 22.39
N PRO A 580 -5.71 15.59 23.22
CA PRO A 580 -6.07 14.23 22.78
C PRO A 580 -7.46 14.10 22.12
N ASP A 581 -8.43 14.91 22.57
CA ASP A 581 -9.82 14.83 22.10
C ASP A 581 -10.10 15.63 20.83
N SER A 582 -9.29 16.65 20.54
CA SER A 582 -9.67 17.68 19.57
C SER A 582 -8.64 17.89 18.48
N LEU A 583 -7.41 18.24 18.85
CA LEU A 583 -6.43 18.74 17.89
C LEU A 583 -5.00 18.53 18.36
N ALA A 584 -4.13 18.32 17.39
CA ALA A 584 -2.70 18.19 17.60
C ALA A 584 -1.93 18.97 16.55
N TYR A 585 -0.84 19.60 16.99
CA TYR A 585 0.11 20.28 16.14
C TYR A 585 1.47 19.60 16.30
N PHE A 586 2.12 19.30 15.19
CA PHE A 586 3.46 18.72 15.18
C PHE A 586 4.36 19.56 14.28
N ASP A 587 5.58 19.80 14.73
CA ASP A 587 6.61 20.46 13.93
C ASP A 587 6.88 19.63 12.68
N ALA A 588 6.82 20.29 11.51
CA ALA A 588 6.90 19.60 10.23
C ALA A 588 8.26 18.91 10.02
N MET A 589 9.34 19.50 10.52
CA MET A 589 10.69 18.94 10.41
C MET A 589 10.83 17.68 11.27
N THR A 590 10.25 17.69 12.47
CA THR A 590 10.20 16.49 13.33
C THR A 590 9.45 15.34 12.66
N LEU A 591 8.29 15.61 12.04
CA LEU A 591 7.53 14.60 11.32
C LEU A 591 8.30 14.03 10.12
N GLU A 592 8.93 14.90 9.34
CA GLU A 592 9.70 14.52 8.16
C GLU A 592 10.86 13.57 8.51
N ILE A 593 11.60 13.88 9.59
CA ILE A 593 12.68 13.02 10.10
C ILE A 593 12.15 11.66 10.56
N CYS A 594 10.95 11.63 11.15
CA CYS A 594 10.30 10.37 11.54
C CYS A 594 9.70 9.59 10.35
N GLY A 595 9.84 10.07 9.11
CA GLY A 595 9.25 9.47 7.92
C GLY A 595 7.73 9.64 7.83
N ILE A 596 7.15 10.57 8.60
CA ILE A 596 5.72 10.84 8.62
C ILE A 596 5.43 11.97 7.62
N GLY A 597 4.92 11.59 6.44
CA GLY A 597 4.60 12.54 5.38
C GLY A 597 3.47 13.50 5.76
N ALA A 598 3.71 14.80 5.61
CA ALA A 598 2.72 15.84 5.79
C ALA A 598 2.51 16.64 4.50
N ASN A 599 1.27 16.99 4.19
CA ASN A 599 0.95 17.74 2.98
C ASN A 599 1.33 19.22 3.16
N GLU A 600 1.97 19.83 2.16
CA GLU A 600 2.39 21.25 2.20
C GLU A 600 1.22 22.21 2.49
N LYS A 601 0.01 21.85 2.03
CA LYS A 601 -1.21 22.66 2.25
C LYS A 601 -1.70 22.65 3.69
N GLU A 602 -1.22 21.74 4.53
CA GLU A 602 -1.63 21.57 5.93
C GLU A 602 -0.66 22.25 6.90
N LYS A 603 0.43 22.85 6.39
CA LYS A 603 1.45 23.54 7.18
C LYS A 603 0.98 24.94 7.59
N VAL A 604 0.90 25.20 8.89
CA VAL A 604 0.62 26.51 9.49
C VAL A 604 1.77 26.87 10.42
N GLY A 605 2.57 27.89 10.06
CA GLY A 605 3.69 28.36 10.88
C GLY A 605 4.78 27.31 11.13
N GLY A 606 5.00 26.40 10.17
CA GLY A 606 5.95 25.28 10.31
C GLY A 606 5.38 24.03 10.98
N TYR A 607 4.11 24.05 11.40
CA TYR A 607 3.44 22.92 12.07
C TYR A 607 2.36 22.32 11.19
N VAL A 608 2.10 21.03 11.38
CA VAL A 608 1.04 20.29 10.70
C VAL A 608 -0.08 20.07 11.70
N LYS A 609 -1.30 20.43 11.32
CA LYS A 609 -2.50 20.32 12.17
C LYS A 609 -3.24 19.01 11.90
N PHE A 610 -3.53 18.29 12.97
CA PHE A 610 -4.36 17.08 12.97
C PHE A 610 -5.59 17.30 13.84
N THR A 611 -6.78 16.92 13.37
CA THR A 611 -8.07 17.17 14.05
C THR A 611 -8.83 15.90 14.41
N GLN A 612 -8.28 14.73 14.11
CA GLN A 612 -8.92 13.46 14.44
C GLN A 612 -8.64 13.10 15.91
N LYS A 613 -9.69 12.73 16.64
CA LYS A 613 -9.60 12.23 18.01
C LYS A 613 -8.64 11.04 18.11
N GLY A 614 -7.75 11.07 19.09
CA GLY A 614 -6.74 10.02 19.31
C GLY A 614 -5.51 10.08 18.41
N LEU A 615 -5.56 10.82 17.29
CA LEU A 615 -4.43 10.91 16.35
C LEU A 615 -3.21 11.60 16.97
N GLY A 616 -3.43 12.60 17.83
CA GLY A 616 -2.35 13.25 18.58
C GLY A 616 -1.57 12.28 19.48
N LEU A 617 -2.27 11.37 20.16
CA LEU A 617 -1.63 10.33 20.99
C LEU A 617 -0.83 9.34 20.14
N ALA A 618 -1.42 8.91 19.02
CA ALA A 618 -0.77 8.01 18.07
C ALA A 618 0.51 8.61 17.48
N LEU A 619 0.49 9.91 17.17
CA LEU A 619 1.65 10.61 16.62
C LEU A 619 2.74 10.86 17.67
N ILE A 620 2.40 11.15 18.94
CA ILE A 620 3.40 11.20 20.02
C ILE A 620 4.12 9.85 20.10
N PHE A 621 3.37 8.75 20.10
CA PHE A 621 3.93 7.40 20.10
C PHE A 621 4.87 7.18 18.91
N GLY A 622 4.40 7.50 17.70
CA GLY A 622 5.19 7.35 16.48
C GLY A 622 6.49 8.17 16.50
N VAL A 623 6.42 9.45 16.87
CA VAL A 623 7.58 10.34 16.94
C VAL A 623 8.59 9.85 17.97
N LEU A 624 8.15 9.57 19.20
CA LEU A 624 9.06 9.11 20.26
C LEU A 624 9.74 7.79 19.90
N ASN A 625 9.00 6.83 19.33
CA ASN A 625 9.53 5.55 18.93
C ASN A 625 10.51 5.66 17.76
N SER A 626 10.19 6.49 16.75
CA SER A 626 11.10 6.73 15.62
C SER A 626 12.41 7.39 16.09
N ILE A 627 12.32 8.46 16.90
CA ILE A 627 13.52 9.17 17.37
C ILE A 627 14.38 8.28 18.28
N ALA A 628 13.75 7.50 19.18
CA ALA A 628 14.47 6.56 20.03
C ALA A 628 15.23 5.48 19.24
N ALA A 629 14.64 5.01 18.12
CA ALA A 629 15.28 4.01 17.27
C ALA A 629 16.41 4.58 16.40
N MET A 630 16.29 5.85 15.97
CA MET A 630 17.27 6.48 15.07
C MET A 630 18.44 7.13 15.80
N ARG A 631 18.22 7.70 17.01
CA ARG A 631 19.27 8.41 17.76
C ARG A 631 20.16 7.46 18.53
N GLN A 632 21.47 7.69 18.45
CA GLN A 632 22.45 7.01 19.29
C GLN A 632 22.69 7.82 20.58
N PHE A 633 22.25 7.27 21.71
CA PHE A 633 22.53 7.85 23.02
C PHE A 633 23.99 7.54 23.39
N SER A 634 24.81 8.58 23.49
CA SER A 634 26.25 8.45 23.73
C SER A 634 26.63 8.90 25.13
N ALA A 635 27.53 8.13 25.77
CA ALA A 635 28.14 8.48 27.05
C ALA A 635 29.40 9.37 26.90
N SER A 636 29.67 9.94 25.73
CA SER A 636 30.89 10.72 25.45
C SER A 636 31.10 11.90 26.41
N ASN A 637 30.02 12.46 26.93
CA ASN A 637 30.06 13.55 27.91
C ASN A 637 30.26 13.10 29.37
N TYR A 638 30.27 11.80 29.67
CA TYR A 638 30.35 11.30 31.07
C TYR A 638 31.64 11.71 31.78
N ILE A 639 32.76 11.75 31.04
CA ILE A 639 34.03 12.26 31.59
C ILE A 639 33.90 13.73 31.99
N ARG A 640 33.15 14.54 31.24
CA ARG A 640 32.93 15.96 31.56
C ARG A 640 32.09 16.12 32.82
N TYR A 641 31.03 15.33 32.95
CA TYR A 641 30.20 15.31 34.17
C TYR A 641 31.02 14.91 35.41
N LEU A 642 31.87 13.89 35.31
CA LEU A 642 32.71 13.43 36.43
C LEU A 642 33.86 14.39 36.74
N GLY A 643 34.47 14.97 35.70
CA GLY A 643 35.60 15.87 35.83
C GLY A 643 35.23 17.23 36.39
N GLY A 644 33.97 17.67 36.26
CA GLY A 644 33.53 19.00 36.67
C GLY A 644 34.23 20.12 35.89
N SER A 645 34.67 19.82 34.67
CA SER A 645 35.33 20.75 33.73
C SER A 645 34.38 20.99 32.57
N TRP A 646 33.44 21.90 32.80
CA TRP A 646 32.25 22.08 31.98
C TRP A 646 32.55 22.82 30.66
N GLY A 647 33.68 23.52 30.56
CA GLY A 647 34.17 24.25 29.38
C GLY A 647 35.24 23.51 28.57
N GLY A 648 35.50 22.23 28.85
CA GLY A 648 36.49 21.41 28.14
C GLY A 648 37.93 21.55 28.67
N LEU A 649 38.93 21.21 27.84
CA LEU A 649 40.35 21.12 28.23
C LEU A 649 40.92 22.43 28.83
N GLN A 650 40.43 23.57 28.35
CA GLN A 650 40.93 24.88 28.80
C GLN A 650 40.47 25.20 30.22
N GLU A 651 39.19 24.97 30.54
CA GLU A 651 38.67 25.17 31.90
C GLU A 651 39.20 24.12 32.89
N ALA A 652 39.44 22.88 32.41
CA ALA A 652 40.12 21.84 33.19
C ALA A 652 41.55 22.27 33.58
N PHE A 653 42.30 22.81 32.62
CA PHE A 653 43.64 23.33 32.83
C PHE A 653 43.64 24.54 33.77
N GLU A 654 42.70 25.47 33.60
CA GLU A 654 42.55 26.62 34.49
C GLU A 654 42.23 26.19 35.92
N ARG A 655 41.40 25.16 36.11
CA ARG A 655 41.10 24.62 37.44
C ARG A 655 42.32 23.98 38.08
N GLU A 656 43.03 23.12 37.37
CA GLU A 656 44.28 22.50 37.87
C GLU A 656 45.34 23.57 38.18
N ALA A 657 45.50 24.58 37.32
CA ALA A 657 46.41 25.69 37.55
C ALA A 657 46.04 26.48 38.82
N ASN A 658 44.75 26.73 39.05
CA ASN A 658 44.26 27.41 40.25
C ASN A 658 44.39 26.54 41.51
N GLU A 659 44.14 25.23 41.43
CA GLU A 659 44.35 24.29 42.54
C GLU A 659 45.83 24.18 42.91
N LEU A 660 46.73 24.10 41.92
CA LEU A 660 48.18 24.14 42.11
C LEU A 660 48.64 25.46 42.73
N ALA A 661 48.15 26.60 42.24
CA ALA A 661 48.46 27.90 42.81
C ALA A 661 48.00 28.01 44.27
N ASN A 662 46.81 27.49 44.60
CA ASN A 662 46.28 27.47 45.96
C ASN A 662 47.06 26.53 46.89
N SER A 663 47.48 25.36 46.39
CA SER A 663 48.28 24.40 47.15
C SER A 663 49.70 24.95 47.42
N TRP A 664 50.30 25.62 46.42
CA TRP A 664 51.59 26.30 46.57
C TRP A 664 51.51 27.47 47.56
N ASN A 665 50.42 28.23 47.53
CA ASN A 665 50.15 29.30 48.51
C ASN A 665 49.92 28.77 49.93
N LYS A 666 49.34 27.57 50.11
CA LYS A 666 49.28 26.90 51.41
C LYS A 666 50.67 26.41 51.87
N GLY A 667 51.48 25.89 50.96
CA GLY A 667 52.89 25.51 51.21
C GLY A 667 53.76 26.69 51.67
N ARG A 668 53.45 27.91 51.24
CA ARG A 668 54.09 29.17 51.68
C ARG A 668 54.07 29.37 53.20
N HIS A 669 53.01 28.92 53.88
CA HIS A 669 52.88 28.99 55.33
C HIS A 669 53.70 27.93 56.07
N LEU A 670 54.03 26.81 55.41
CA LEU A 670 54.84 25.74 56.00
C LEU A 670 56.34 26.00 55.82
N LEU A 671 56.73 26.65 54.72
CA LEU A 671 58.12 26.97 54.38
C LEU A 671 58.66 28.20 55.14
N SER A 672 57.83 28.91 55.93
CA SER A 672 58.21 30.18 56.55
C SER A 672 59.16 30.06 57.75
N ASN A 673 59.37 28.86 58.29
CA ASN A 673 60.04 28.69 59.59
C ASN A 673 61.43 28.03 59.54
N GLU A 674 61.88 27.42 58.41
CA GLU A 674 63.13 26.62 58.41
C GLU A 674 64.07 26.81 57.19
N ILE A 675 63.86 27.79 56.32
CA ILE A 675 64.65 27.95 55.08
C ILE A 675 65.54 29.19 55.10
N ASP A 676 66.80 28.99 54.68
CA ASP A 676 67.84 30.01 54.47
C ASP A 676 67.36 31.16 53.54
N GLN A 677 67.71 32.40 53.86
CA GLN A 677 67.16 33.61 53.23
C GLN A 677 67.40 33.66 51.71
N ASN A 678 68.55 33.16 51.23
CA ASN A 678 68.87 33.16 49.81
C ASN A 678 68.01 32.16 49.02
N LYS A 679 67.81 30.95 49.54
CA LYS A 679 66.93 29.94 48.92
C LYS A 679 65.46 30.36 48.93
N ARG A 680 65.05 31.10 49.97
CA ARG A 680 63.71 31.67 50.04
C ARG A 680 63.45 32.69 48.93
N GLN A 681 64.45 33.51 48.59
CA GLN A 681 64.34 34.48 47.51
C GLN A 681 64.25 33.79 46.14
N GLU A 682 65.08 32.76 45.92
CA GLU A 682 65.08 31.96 44.69
C GLU A 682 63.72 31.28 44.44
N ILE A 683 63.12 30.69 45.48
CA ILE A 683 61.79 30.07 45.41
C ILE A 683 60.70 31.11 45.13
N LEU A 684 60.81 32.33 45.69
CA LEU A 684 59.85 33.41 45.45
C LEU A 684 59.95 33.98 44.03
N ASP A 685 61.16 34.01 43.46
CA ASP A 685 61.40 34.47 42.09
C ASP A 685 60.91 33.43 41.07
N GLU A 686 61.16 32.13 41.29
CA GLU A 686 60.57 31.04 40.48
C GLU A 686 59.04 31.04 40.56
N GLN A 687 58.46 31.28 41.74
CA GLN A 687 57.02 31.38 41.93
C GLN A 687 56.42 32.58 41.19
N SER A 688 57.08 33.74 41.26
CA SER A 688 56.64 34.94 40.55
C SER A 688 56.71 34.75 39.03
N SER A 689 57.73 34.03 38.55
CA SER A 689 57.87 33.62 37.15
C SER A 689 56.75 32.67 36.72
N PHE A 690 56.42 31.66 37.53
CA PHE A 690 55.33 30.72 37.25
C PHE A 690 53.95 31.38 37.26
N LEU A 691 53.67 32.27 38.22
CA LEU A 691 52.41 33.02 38.27
C LEU A 691 52.29 34.01 37.09
N ASN A 692 53.40 34.64 36.69
CA ASN A 692 53.44 35.48 35.49
C ASN A 692 53.25 34.67 34.20
N PHE A 693 53.80 33.45 34.13
CA PHE A 693 53.56 32.53 33.02
C PHE A 693 52.07 32.15 32.92
N LEU A 694 51.42 31.80 34.03
CA LEU A 694 49.99 31.51 34.07
C LEU A 694 49.14 32.72 33.66
N ASN A 695 49.42 33.91 34.19
CA ASN A 695 48.72 35.15 33.81
C ASN A 695 48.90 35.52 32.33
N ASN A 696 50.08 35.27 31.76
CA ASN A 696 50.32 35.51 30.33
C ASN A 696 49.63 34.48 29.43
N PHE A 697 49.38 33.27 29.94
CA PHE A 697 48.64 32.23 29.23
C PHE A 697 47.13 32.50 29.24
N GLN A 698 46.57 33.04 30.34
CA GLN A 698 45.16 33.45 30.43
C GLN A 698 44.78 34.64 29.53
N ASN A 699 45.76 35.46 29.11
CA ASN A 699 45.56 36.64 28.26
C ASN A 699 45.77 36.37 26.74
N LYS A 700 45.99 35.11 26.34
CA LYS A 700 46.10 34.67 24.95
C LYS A 700 44.95 33.73 24.62
#